data_AF-A0A9P1CZP0-F1
#
_entry.id   AF-A0A9P1CZP0-F1
#
_cell.length_a   1.000
_cell.length_b   1.000
_cell.length_c   1.000
_cell.angle_alpha   90.00
_cell.angle_beta   90.00
_cell.angle_gamma   90.00
#
_symmetry.space_group_name_H-M   'P 1'
#
loop_
_entity.id
_entity.type
_entity.pdbx_description
1 polymer ?
#
loop_
_entity_poly.entity_id
_entity_poly.type
_entity_poly.pdbx_seq_one_letter_code
_entity_poly.pdbx_strand_id
1 'polypeptide(L)'
;MQAMDGPRMAGIVNDVMEGIQEEMLAAMSSHIRNAAAACGDVCAARLRMLQTALSRHLDEARRQQMIGGAPLTPGFAAAQQVLNGPVDTKRVAIRQIRAKLESQGDTPASFLRARSVAANQGLLSRDEFVACIASLNLSISHADILEIFASAVGSTDRDTAILDEITQALDSVPLGGSAGGCAAATLLSPEAERVVGRVRSAVGRSGRPFEEVFRGFCRSGGRGAVTMNRADLARVLSTFEPDIDPEVVARLWRLTVPDGAQGLDFSNFCAWFCPGGRALSGQVSAVTPIGGLSESQMLSTLLEKSGMSRSPSPMSASMPNLCHLGFDQLPVSPGARMSSTLTPEQLLSADWRQDRPRNAWPTWPALEVGCTQPPPSARLSPLLQDDFPAMACLSRLNGYLAAKGLTLNFAFVLYDTHMEQAVTQEGFMSAIEHHGFPISKAEAEAIFTRLARRKANQVLCLYFEDLQSCIASLPNPLPQVQWGKDLIKSVDKITRSQGTPLETLFRHLGTDSVTEWDVRAILSRYSPLSSAQWANLLPLLDKNSDGTVPWQSVLKWAGLDGVPGVPNGAVPAPVAPAPAVPVPAAPAVPAVPAQPVSSPPPPTPPVVRPATMPAVPVGPASSLSPPAPPPAPAVAPLARPLAPIAPLTSPPPPLGSRVPPPMPPVSAHAVGVPPPPGPPGPLAPVSSPLARPFPPALRS
;
A
#
# COMPACT_ATOMS: atom_id res chain seq x y z
N MET A 1 -0.49 2.50 86.18
CA MET A 1 -0.35 3.73 85.39
C MET A 1 -0.86 3.47 83.98
N GLN A 2 -2.04 4.04 83.71
CA GLN A 2 -2.67 4.36 82.43
C GLN A 2 -2.30 3.53 81.18
N ALA A 3 -3.10 2.51 80.92
CA ALA A 3 -3.43 2.07 79.57
C ALA A 3 -4.61 2.94 79.08
N MET A 4 -4.32 4.01 78.34
CA MET A 4 -5.33 4.80 77.66
C MET A 4 -4.98 4.97 76.17
N ASP A 5 -6.01 4.90 75.34
CA ASP A 5 -6.14 5.56 74.02
C ASP A 5 -5.44 4.98 72.78
N GLY A 6 -5.30 3.65 72.69
CA GLY A 6 -5.00 2.97 71.41
C GLY A 6 -6.03 3.18 70.27
N PRO A 7 -7.36 3.14 70.52
CA PRO A 7 -8.34 3.26 69.44
C PRO A 7 -8.52 4.70 68.91
N ARG A 8 -8.19 5.72 69.71
CA ARG A 8 -8.31 7.13 69.29
C ARG A 8 -7.22 7.54 68.30
N MET A 9 -6.00 7.04 68.47
CA MET A 9 -4.90 7.33 67.55
C MET A 9 -5.13 6.74 66.16
N ALA A 10 -5.74 5.55 66.06
CA ALA A 10 -6.05 4.94 64.76
C ALA A 10 -7.09 5.74 63.96
N GLY A 11 -8.09 6.33 64.63
CA GLY A 11 -9.06 7.21 63.99
C GLY A 11 -8.42 8.49 63.45
N ILE A 12 -7.58 9.14 64.26
CA ILE A 12 -6.88 10.38 63.85
C ILE A 12 -5.96 10.13 62.64
N VAL A 13 -5.28 8.99 62.57
CA VAL A 13 -4.41 8.66 61.44
C VAL A 13 -5.21 8.43 60.16
N ASN A 14 -6.37 7.77 60.23
CA ASN A 14 -7.25 7.60 59.08
C ASN A 14 -7.84 8.92 58.59
N ASP A 15 -8.31 9.78 59.50
CA ASP A 15 -8.87 11.08 59.14
C ASP A 15 -7.81 11.97 58.45
N VAL A 16 -6.56 11.92 58.93
CA VAL A 16 -5.44 12.63 58.30
C VAL A 16 -5.10 12.05 56.93
N MET A 17 -5.15 10.72 56.76
CA MET A 17 -4.89 10.09 55.47
C MET A 17 -5.97 10.39 54.43
N GLU A 18 -7.24 10.39 54.82
CA GLU A 18 -8.36 10.76 53.94
C GLU A 18 -8.24 12.23 53.52
N GLY A 19 -7.91 13.14 54.44
CA GLY A 19 -7.67 14.55 54.12
C GLY A 19 -6.54 14.76 53.10
N ILE A 20 -5.41 14.06 53.26
CA ILE A 20 -4.29 14.15 52.30
C ILE A 20 -4.70 13.60 50.93
N GLN A 21 -5.48 12.52 50.88
CA GLN A 21 -5.95 11.94 49.62
C GLN A 21 -6.92 12.88 48.90
N GLU A 22 -7.84 13.53 49.62
CA GLU A 22 -8.76 14.52 49.06
C GLU A 22 -8.03 15.75 48.53
N GLU A 23 -7.05 16.29 49.27
CA GLU A 23 -6.24 17.43 48.80
C GLU A 23 -5.44 17.07 47.55
N MET A 24 -4.89 15.86 47.47
CA MET A 24 -4.12 15.41 46.31
C MET A 24 -5.01 15.23 45.07
N LEU A 25 -6.22 14.69 45.23
CA LEU A 25 -7.21 14.58 44.15
C LEU A 25 -7.71 15.96 43.68
N ALA A 26 -7.92 16.89 44.60
CA ALA A 26 -8.30 18.27 44.28
C ALA A 26 -7.19 18.99 43.50
N ALA A 27 -5.93 18.82 43.91
CA ALA A 27 -4.77 19.38 43.21
C ALA A 27 -4.60 18.79 41.79
N MET A 28 -4.76 17.48 41.62
CA MET A 28 -4.72 16.83 40.31
C MET A 28 -5.86 17.30 39.40
N SER A 29 -7.08 17.41 39.91
CA SER A 29 -8.24 17.93 39.18
C SER A 29 -8.04 19.39 38.72
N SER A 30 -7.44 20.22 39.58
CA SER A 30 -7.08 21.60 39.24
C SER A 30 -6.02 21.64 38.14
N HIS A 31 -4.98 20.80 38.24
CA HIS A 31 -3.92 20.74 37.23
C HIS A 31 -4.43 20.28 35.85
N ILE A 32 -5.30 19.26 35.82
CA ILE A 32 -5.93 18.78 34.57
C ILE A 32 -6.81 19.86 33.94
N ARG A 33 -7.62 20.58 34.73
CA ARG A 33 -8.43 21.70 34.23
C ARG A 33 -7.59 22.83 33.64
N ASN A 34 -6.50 23.18 34.31
CA ASN A 34 -5.58 24.23 33.82
C ASN A 34 -4.85 23.79 32.54
N ALA A 35 -4.43 22.52 32.45
CA ALA A 35 -3.83 21.97 31.24
C ALA A 35 -4.83 21.92 30.07
N ALA A 36 -6.09 21.56 30.32
CA ALA A 36 -7.15 21.56 29.32
C ALA A 36 -7.46 22.98 28.82
N ALA A 37 -7.50 23.97 29.72
CA ALA A 37 -7.68 25.38 29.35
C ALA A 37 -6.53 25.89 28.47
N ALA A 38 -5.28 25.63 28.86
CA ALA A 38 -4.10 25.99 28.06
C ALA A 38 -4.09 25.32 26.67
N CYS A 39 -4.53 24.06 26.59
CA CYS A 39 -4.69 23.37 25.30
C CYS A 39 -5.78 24.04 24.44
N GLY A 40 -6.89 24.43 25.05
CA GLY A 40 -7.97 25.20 24.41
C GLY A 40 -7.47 26.51 23.81
N ASP A 41 -6.64 27.26 24.54
CA ASP A 41 -6.06 28.53 24.08
C ASP A 41 -5.13 28.34 22.88
N VAL A 42 -4.27 27.32 22.90
CA VAL A 42 -3.37 26.99 21.78
C VAL A 42 -4.17 26.58 20.54
N CYS A 43 -5.22 25.77 20.71
CA CYS A 43 -6.11 25.38 19.63
C CYS A 43 -6.86 26.59 19.04
N ALA A 44 -7.40 27.47 19.88
CA ALA A 44 -8.08 28.69 19.44
C ALA A 44 -7.12 29.64 18.69
N ALA A 45 -5.87 29.77 19.15
CA ALA A 45 -4.84 30.56 18.48
C ALA A 45 -4.48 30.00 17.10
N ARG A 46 -4.30 28.68 16.97
CA ARG A 46 -4.05 28.03 15.68
C ARG A 46 -5.23 28.17 14.72
N LEU A 47 -6.46 28.04 15.20
CA LEU A 47 -7.66 28.21 14.38
C LEU A 47 -7.75 29.63 13.81
N ARG A 48 -7.44 30.65 14.63
CA ARG A 48 -7.37 32.06 14.18
C ARG A 48 -6.30 32.30 13.12
N MET A 49 -5.12 31.67 13.26
CA MET A 49 -4.07 31.75 12.22
C MET A 49 -4.52 31.12 10.90
N LEU A 50 -5.16 29.95 10.95
CA LEU A 50 -5.71 29.29 9.77
C LEU A 50 -6.80 30.13 9.09
N GLN A 51 -7.73 30.70 9.87
CA GLN A 51 -8.75 31.62 9.34
C GLN A 51 -8.11 32.82 8.65
N THR A 52 -7.08 33.43 9.26
CA THR A 52 -6.38 34.58 8.67
C THR A 52 -5.67 34.21 7.37
N ALA A 53 -5.05 33.03 7.31
CA ALA A 53 -4.38 32.53 6.11
C ALA A 53 -5.37 32.26 4.97
N LEU A 54 -6.52 31.66 5.27
CA LEU A 54 -7.59 31.42 4.30
C LEU A 54 -8.18 32.72 3.77
N SER A 55 -8.46 33.70 4.63
CA SER A 55 -8.96 35.01 4.20
C SER A 55 -7.97 35.71 3.27
N ARG A 56 -6.66 35.69 3.58
CA ARG A 56 -5.63 36.22 2.69
C ARG A 56 -5.61 35.53 1.33
N HIS A 57 -5.76 34.21 1.30
CA HIS A 57 -5.75 33.45 0.06
C HIS A 57 -7.00 33.73 -0.79
N LEU A 58 -8.17 33.92 -0.16
CA LEU A 58 -9.40 34.33 -0.85
C LEU A 58 -9.30 35.76 -1.39
N ASP A 59 -8.73 36.69 -0.62
CA ASP A 59 -8.51 38.06 -1.07
C ASP A 59 -7.51 38.12 -2.23
N GLU A 60 -6.45 37.30 -2.20
CA GLU A 60 -5.47 37.19 -3.28
C GLU A 60 -6.10 36.60 -4.54
N ALA A 61 -6.91 35.53 -4.42
CA ALA A 61 -7.68 34.98 -5.53
C ALA A 61 -8.65 36.01 -6.14
N ARG A 62 -9.30 36.82 -5.28
CA ARG A 62 -10.19 37.90 -5.71
C ARG A 62 -9.44 39.04 -6.42
N ARG A 63 -8.22 39.37 -5.96
CA ARG A 63 -7.35 40.34 -6.64
C ARG A 63 -6.89 39.84 -8.00
N GLN A 64 -6.53 38.57 -8.09
CA GLN A 64 -6.14 37.94 -9.36
C GLN A 64 -7.29 37.95 -10.37
N GLN A 65 -8.54 37.79 -9.91
CA GLN A 65 -9.73 37.94 -10.76
C GLN A 65 -9.95 39.39 -11.24
N MET A 66 -9.64 40.40 -10.42
CA MET A 66 -9.82 41.80 -10.77
C MET A 66 -8.74 42.33 -11.73
N ILE A 67 -7.53 41.76 -11.70
CA ILE A 67 -6.40 42.19 -12.54
C ILE A 67 -6.38 41.46 -13.90
N GLY A 68 -7.02 40.29 -14.00
CA GLY A 68 -7.13 39.51 -15.24
C GLY A 68 -8.24 39.93 -16.21
N GLY A 69 -8.51 41.24 -16.33
CA GLY A 69 -9.54 41.80 -17.23
C GLY A 69 -9.23 41.65 -18.72
N ALA A 70 -9.29 40.44 -19.25
CA ALA A 70 -9.41 40.15 -20.67
C ALA A 70 -10.72 39.38 -20.92
N PRO A 71 -11.48 39.69 -21.98
CA PRO A 71 -12.81 39.14 -22.18
C PRO A 71 -12.72 37.65 -22.48
N LEU A 72 -13.22 36.83 -21.54
CA LEU A 72 -13.22 35.38 -21.66
C LEU A 72 -14.30 34.91 -22.64
N THR A 73 -13.85 34.12 -23.60
CA THR A 73 -14.63 33.16 -24.38
C THR A 73 -15.39 32.18 -23.47
N PRO A 74 -16.60 31.72 -23.86
CA PRO A 74 -17.52 30.98 -22.99
C PRO A 74 -17.16 29.48 -22.88
N GLY A 75 -15.95 29.16 -22.42
CA GLY A 75 -15.44 27.78 -22.31
C GLY A 75 -15.35 27.23 -20.87
N PHE A 76 -15.35 28.09 -19.85
CA PHE A 76 -15.00 27.66 -18.49
C PHE A 76 -16.16 27.14 -17.64
N ALA A 77 -17.42 27.42 -18.01
CA ALA A 77 -18.59 26.90 -17.30
C ALA A 77 -18.83 25.40 -17.54
N ALA A 78 -18.33 24.84 -18.65
CA ALA A 78 -18.50 23.42 -18.97
C ALA A 78 -17.56 22.49 -18.19
N ALA A 79 -16.38 22.97 -17.76
CA ALA A 79 -15.39 22.13 -17.09
C ALA A 79 -15.74 21.80 -15.63
N GLN A 80 -16.58 22.62 -14.97
CA GLN A 80 -17.01 22.38 -13.58
C GLN A 80 -18.22 21.45 -13.48
N GLN A 81 -18.95 21.21 -14.58
CA GLN A 81 -20.04 20.24 -14.64
C GLN A 81 -19.57 18.79 -14.81
N VAL A 82 -18.36 18.55 -15.32
CA VAL A 82 -17.85 17.18 -15.57
C VAL A 82 -17.33 16.49 -14.29
N LEU A 83 -17.11 17.24 -13.20
CA LEU A 83 -16.63 16.71 -11.92
C LEU A 83 -17.72 16.44 -10.88
N ASN A 84 -18.96 16.87 -11.12
CA ASN A 84 -20.12 16.53 -10.30
C ASN A 84 -20.90 15.44 -11.03
N GLY A 85 -20.82 14.20 -10.54
CA GLY A 85 -21.53 13.08 -11.17
C GLY A 85 -23.05 13.31 -11.21
N PRO A 86 -23.79 12.58 -12.07
CA PRO A 86 -25.25 12.69 -12.18
C PRO A 86 -26.00 12.46 -10.85
N VAL A 87 -25.35 11.84 -9.86
CA VAL A 87 -25.91 11.61 -8.52
C VAL A 87 -26.07 12.90 -7.71
N ASP A 88 -25.29 13.95 -8.00
CA ASP A 88 -25.31 15.19 -7.24
C ASP A 88 -26.40 16.17 -7.70
N THR A 89 -26.76 16.18 -8.98
CA THR A 89 -27.82 17.05 -9.53
C THR A 89 -29.18 16.73 -8.93
N LYS A 90 -29.51 15.43 -8.84
CA LYS A 90 -30.73 14.94 -8.20
C LYS A 90 -30.86 15.38 -6.73
N ARG A 91 -29.79 15.26 -5.95
CA ARG A 91 -29.78 15.67 -4.52
C ARG A 91 -29.96 17.18 -4.37
N VAL A 92 -29.49 17.97 -5.32
CA VAL A 92 -29.71 19.42 -5.35
C VAL A 92 -31.16 19.74 -5.70
N ALA A 93 -31.73 19.08 -6.72
CA ALA A 93 -33.13 19.25 -7.11
C ALA A 93 -34.11 18.89 -5.98
N ILE A 94 -33.92 17.77 -5.28
CA ILE A 94 -34.76 17.37 -4.14
C ILE A 94 -34.69 18.41 -3.01
N ARG A 95 -33.50 18.95 -2.71
CA ARG A 95 -33.33 20.01 -1.70
C ARG A 95 -34.06 21.29 -2.10
N GLN A 96 -34.01 21.68 -3.38
CA GLN A 96 -34.71 22.86 -3.88
C GLN A 96 -36.24 22.69 -3.81
N ILE A 97 -36.75 21.51 -4.19
CA ILE A 97 -38.18 21.18 -4.08
C ILE A 97 -38.63 21.31 -2.61
N ARG A 98 -37.90 20.67 -1.68
CA ARG A 98 -38.29 20.71 -0.26
C ARG A 98 -38.23 22.11 0.32
N ALA A 99 -37.14 22.86 0.06
CA ALA A 99 -37.01 24.24 0.55
C ALA A 99 -38.14 25.14 0.04
N LYS A 100 -38.63 24.91 -1.18
CA LYS A 100 -39.74 25.67 -1.75
C LYS A 100 -41.08 25.31 -1.11
N LEU A 101 -41.35 24.02 -0.91
CA LEU A 101 -42.56 23.56 -0.22
C LEU A 101 -42.61 24.05 1.23
N GLU A 102 -41.49 23.97 1.94
CA GLU A 102 -41.35 24.48 3.31
C GLU A 102 -41.59 26.00 3.36
N SER A 103 -41.10 26.75 2.37
CA SER A 103 -41.37 28.20 2.27
C SER A 103 -42.85 28.54 2.06
N GLN A 104 -43.63 27.60 1.54
CA GLN A 104 -45.08 27.71 1.34
C GLN A 104 -45.89 27.17 2.54
N GLY A 105 -45.23 26.57 3.53
CA GLY A 105 -45.88 25.90 4.67
C GLY A 105 -46.51 24.56 4.30
N ASP A 106 -46.11 23.98 3.16
CA ASP A 106 -46.64 22.72 2.65
C ASP A 106 -45.65 21.56 2.86
N THR A 107 -46.20 20.38 3.14
CA THR A 107 -45.45 19.11 3.07
C THR A 107 -45.50 18.55 1.65
N PRO A 108 -44.54 17.73 1.21
CA PRO A 108 -44.62 17.06 -0.10
C PRO A 108 -45.95 16.32 -0.29
N ALA A 109 -46.45 15.65 0.76
CA ALA A 109 -47.72 14.94 0.72
C ALA A 109 -48.93 15.89 0.56
N SER A 110 -49.00 16.98 1.34
CA SER A 110 -50.11 17.94 1.28
C SER A 110 -50.15 18.65 -0.08
N PHE A 111 -48.99 19.08 -0.57
CA PHE A 111 -48.85 19.75 -1.86
C PHE A 111 -49.31 18.87 -3.03
N LEU A 112 -48.85 17.63 -3.07
CA LEU A 112 -49.21 16.69 -4.16
C LEU A 112 -50.71 16.33 -4.12
N ARG A 113 -51.29 16.10 -2.94
CA ARG A 113 -52.75 15.86 -2.80
C ARG A 113 -53.60 17.06 -3.20
N ALA A 114 -53.13 18.27 -2.90
CA ALA A 114 -53.85 19.50 -3.24
C ALA A 114 -53.93 19.75 -4.76
N ARG A 115 -52.99 19.21 -5.55
CA ARG A 115 -52.87 19.50 -6.99
C ARG A 115 -53.16 18.34 -7.93
N SER A 116 -53.15 17.10 -7.44
CA SER A 116 -53.53 15.93 -8.24
C SER A 116 -54.79 15.27 -7.67
N VAL A 117 -55.76 15.03 -8.55
CA VAL A 117 -56.99 14.30 -8.21
C VAL A 117 -56.66 12.83 -7.90
N ALA A 118 -55.71 12.22 -8.64
CA ALA A 118 -55.25 10.86 -8.38
C ALA A 118 -54.50 10.75 -7.04
N ALA A 119 -53.76 11.78 -6.63
CA ALA A 119 -53.04 11.77 -5.35
C ALA A 119 -53.97 11.65 -4.14
N ASN A 120 -55.23 12.09 -4.25
CA ASN A 120 -56.25 11.84 -3.22
C ASN A 120 -56.62 10.36 -3.07
N GLN A 121 -56.35 9.54 -4.09
CA GLN A 121 -56.46 8.08 -4.06
C GLN A 121 -55.14 7.40 -3.68
N GLY A 122 -54.11 8.16 -3.34
CA GLY A 122 -52.78 7.64 -2.96
C GLY A 122 -51.90 7.22 -4.15
N LEU A 123 -52.32 7.53 -5.38
CA LEU A 123 -51.55 7.23 -6.60
C LEU A 123 -51.20 8.53 -7.32
N LEU A 124 -50.00 8.62 -7.90
CA LEU A 124 -49.58 9.79 -8.65
C LEU A 124 -48.98 9.33 -9.97
N SER A 125 -49.56 9.77 -11.09
CA SER A 125 -48.97 9.51 -12.40
C SER A 125 -47.72 10.36 -12.62
N ARG A 126 -46.84 9.92 -13.53
CA ARG A 126 -45.62 10.62 -13.92
C ARG A 126 -45.92 12.04 -14.39
N ASP A 127 -46.92 12.20 -15.26
CA ASP A 127 -47.30 13.50 -15.81
C ASP A 127 -47.88 14.43 -14.75
N GLU A 128 -48.68 13.91 -13.81
CA GLU A 128 -49.18 14.69 -12.67
C GLU A 128 -48.06 15.13 -11.73
N PHE A 129 -47.10 14.24 -11.44
CA PHE A 129 -45.92 14.60 -10.64
C PHE A 129 -45.11 15.71 -11.32
N VAL A 130 -44.83 15.57 -12.62
CA VAL A 130 -44.10 16.56 -13.40
C VAL A 130 -44.84 17.91 -13.40
N ALA A 131 -46.15 17.91 -13.64
CA ALA A 131 -46.97 19.12 -13.61
C ALA A 131 -46.96 19.79 -12.22
N CYS A 132 -47.03 18.99 -11.14
CA CYS A 132 -46.96 19.48 -9.77
C CYS A 132 -45.61 20.16 -9.49
N ILE A 133 -44.50 19.50 -9.80
CA ILE A 133 -43.15 20.05 -9.56
C ILE A 133 -42.87 21.26 -10.46
N ALA A 134 -43.28 21.24 -11.73
CA ALA A 134 -43.15 22.37 -12.64
C ALA A 134 -43.89 23.62 -12.11
N SER A 135 -45.02 23.43 -11.43
CA SER A 135 -45.79 24.53 -10.86
C SER A 135 -45.14 25.24 -9.66
N LEU A 136 -44.05 24.67 -9.10
CA LEU A 136 -43.22 25.32 -8.07
C LEU A 136 -42.31 26.43 -8.64
N ASN A 137 -42.24 26.59 -9.97
CA ASN A 137 -41.36 27.53 -10.68
C ASN A 137 -39.89 27.40 -10.26
N LEU A 138 -39.44 26.16 -10.10
CA LEU A 138 -38.04 25.85 -9.82
C LEU A 138 -37.28 25.73 -11.14
N SER A 139 -36.04 26.20 -11.19
CA SER A 139 -35.16 26.06 -12.35
C SER A 139 -34.57 24.65 -12.46
N ILE A 140 -35.41 23.63 -12.30
CA ILE A 140 -35.06 22.21 -12.39
C ILE A 140 -35.41 21.73 -13.78
N SER A 141 -34.52 21.00 -14.44
CA SER A 141 -34.79 20.51 -15.79
C SER A 141 -35.88 19.43 -15.77
N HIS A 142 -36.65 19.33 -16.85
CA HIS A 142 -37.67 18.27 -16.98
C HIS A 142 -37.07 16.86 -16.84
N ALA A 143 -35.83 16.66 -17.31
CA ALA A 143 -35.11 15.40 -17.18
C ALA A 143 -34.82 15.05 -15.71
N ASP A 144 -34.39 16.02 -14.90
CA ASP A 144 -34.13 15.80 -13.46
C ASP A 144 -35.42 15.44 -12.71
N ILE A 145 -36.56 16.05 -13.08
CA ILE A 145 -37.87 15.73 -12.47
C ILE A 145 -38.27 14.29 -12.79
N LEU A 146 -38.10 13.86 -14.04
CA LEU A 146 -38.35 12.47 -14.44
C LEU A 146 -37.41 11.48 -13.74
N GLU A 147 -36.14 11.84 -13.55
CA GLU A 147 -35.17 11.01 -12.83
C GLU A 147 -35.52 10.89 -11.34
N ILE A 148 -36.00 11.96 -10.70
CA ILE A 148 -36.52 11.92 -9.33
C ILE A 148 -37.71 10.95 -9.24
N PHE A 149 -38.65 11.02 -10.19
CA PHE A 149 -39.81 10.11 -10.22
C PHE A 149 -39.38 8.66 -10.43
N ALA A 150 -38.55 8.38 -11.45
CA ALA A 150 -38.07 7.04 -11.74
C ALA A 150 -37.31 6.44 -10.55
N SER A 151 -36.55 7.26 -9.83
CA SER A 151 -35.87 6.80 -8.62
C SER A 151 -36.80 6.56 -7.43
N ALA A 152 -37.89 7.31 -7.28
CA ALA A 152 -38.85 7.07 -6.21
C ALA A 152 -39.58 5.74 -6.43
N VAL A 153 -39.91 5.42 -7.68
CA VAL A 153 -40.65 4.22 -8.07
C VAL A 153 -39.74 2.99 -8.19
N GLY A 154 -38.42 3.18 -8.32
CA GLY A 154 -37.46 2.10 -8.55
C GLY A 154 -37.51 1.50 -9.95
N SER A 155 -38.21 2.12 -10.90
CA SER A 155 -38.36 1.66 -12.28
C SER A 155 -38.67 2.82 -13.23
N THR A 156 -38.12 2.78 -14.44
CA THR A 156 -38.41 3.71 -15.54
C THR A 156 -39.68 3.37 -16.31
N ASP A 157 -40.22 2.17 -16.14
CA ASP A 157 -41.33 1.66 -16.97
C ASP A 157 -42.69 1.86 -16.31
N ARG A 158 -42.70 2.21 -15.01
CA ARG A 158 -43.91 2.52 -14.28
C ARG A 158 -44.28 3.98 -14.46
N ASP A 159 -45.47 4.23 -15.00
CA ASP A 159 -46.03 5.58 -15.16
C ASP A 159 -46.85 6.05 -13.95
N THR A 160 -47.05 5.19 -12.96
CA THR A 160 -47.78 5.50 -11.71
C THR A 160 -46.98 5.07 -10.49
N ALA A 161 -46.88 5.95 -9.51
CA ALA A 161 -46.22 5.74 -8.23
C ALA A 161 -47.24 5.77 -7.08
N ILE A 162 -46.93 5.10 -5.98
CA ILE A 162 -47.67 5.32 -4.73
C ILE A 162 -47.20 6.65 -4.16
N LEU A 163 -48.13 7.50 -3.71
CA LEU A 163 -47.81 8.82 -3.15
C LEU A 163 -46.76 8.72 -2.03
N ASP A 164 -46.88 7.72 -1.17
CA ASP A 164 -45.96 7.48 -0.05
C ASP A 164 -44.51 7.19 -0.51
N GLU A 165 -44.33 6.49 -1.63
CA GLU A 165 -43.00 6.22 -2.22
C GLU A 165 -42.34 7.53 -2.68
N ILE A 166 -43.12 8.42 -3.32
CA ILE A 166 -42.63 9.72 -3.78
C ILE A 166 -42.34 10.63 -2.60
N THR A 167 -43.22 10.69 -1.60
CA THR A 167 -42.97 11.52 -0.41
C THR A 167 -41.75 11.01 0.34
N GLN A 168 -41.58 9.69 0.48
CA GLN A 168 -40.39 9.11 1.11
C GLN A 168 -39.13 9.42 0.30
N ALA A 169 -39.17 9.37 -1.02
CA ALA A 169 -38.04 9.74 -1.87
C ALA A 169 -37.67 11.23 -1.72
N LEU A 170 -38.68 12.11 -1.65
CA LEU A 170 -38.48 13.54 -1.40
C LEU A 170 -38.01 13.82 0.02
N ASP A 171 -38.35 12.99 1.01
CA ASP A 171 -37.99 13.11 2.43
C ASP A 171 -36.65 12.45 2.80
N SER A 172 -36.20 11.48 2.00
CA SER A 172 -34.99 10.67 2.23
C SER A 172 -33.65 11.42 2.18
N VAL A 173 -33.64 12.69 1.75
CA VAL A 173 -32.44 13.54 1.83
C VAL A 173 -32.40 14.21 3.21
N PRO A 174 -31.53 13.77 4.14
CA PRO A 174 -31.42 14.43 5.44
C PRO A 174 -30.94 15.87 5.22
N LEU A 175 -31.82 16.83 5.49
CA LEU A 175 -31.41 18.20 5.80
C LEU A 175 -30.63 18.07 7.12
N GLY A 176 -29.35 18.46 7.11
CA GLY A 176 -28.44 18.16 8.20
C GLY A 176 -28.98 18.53 9.59
N GLY A 177 -28.95 17.54 10.49
CA GLY A 177 -28.86 17.71 11.94
C GLY A 177 -30.16 18.05 12.68
N SER A 178 -30.93 17.04 13.09
CA SER A 178 -31.36 16.85 14.50
C SER A 178 -32.18 15.56 14.64
N ALA A 179 -32.25 15.06 15.87
CA ALA A 179 -32.64 13.71 16.26
C ALA A 179 -34.12 13.35 16.11
N GLY A 180 -34.36 12.04 15.89
CA GLY A 180 -35.54 11.33 16.41
C GLY A 180 -36.64 11.00 15.39
N GLY A 181 -36.78 9.72 15.05
CA GLY A 181 -38.01 9.22 14.41
C GLY A 181 -37.86 7.86 13.73
N CYS A 182 -38.35 6.81 14.40
CA CYS A 182 -38.44 5.43 13.90
C CYS A 182 -39.41 5.28 12.71
N ALA A 183 -38.97 4.63 11.64
CA ALA A 183 -39.77 3.70 10.84
C ALA A 183 -38.86 2.82 9.98
N ALA A 184 -39.21 1.54 9.86
CA ALA A 184 -38.34 0.44 9.51
C ALA A 184 -38.15 0.25 7.99
N ALA A 185 -36.98 0.61 7.50
CA ALA A 185 -36.19 -0.22 6.59
C ALA A 185 -34.78 -0.09 7.14
N THR A 186 -34.19 -1.18 7.65
CA THR A 186 -32.93 -1.18 8.39
C THR A 186 -31.77 -0.91 7.43
N LEU A 187 -31.70 0.30 6.89
CA LEU A 187 -30.52 0.85 6.26
C LEU A 187 -29.45 0.79 7.33
N LEU A 188 -28.43 -0.01 7.06
CA LEU A 188 -27.22 -0.01 7.85
C LEU A 188 -26.79 1.45 8.02
N SER A 189 -26.36 1.81 9.23
CA SER A 189 -25.68 3.10 9.40
C SER A 189 -24.60 3.22 8.31
N PRO A 190 -24.42 4.39 7.67
CA PRO A 190 -23.40 4.58 6.64
C PRO A 190 -22.00 4.18 7.12
N GLU A 191 -21.78 4.24 8.43
CA GLU A 191 -20.57 3.72 9.08
C GLU A 191 -20.48 2.19 9.02
N ALA A 192 -21.56 1.49 9.36
CA ALA A 192 -21.64 0.03 9.28
C ALA A 192 -21.46 -0.47 7.84
N GLU A 193 -22.05 0.22 6.85
CA GLU A 193 -21.82 -0.08 5.43
C GLU A 193 -20.36 0.08 5.02
N ARG A 194 -19.72 1.17 5.46
CA ARG A 194 -18.31 1.43 5.20
C ARG A 194 -17.43 0.33 5.78
N VAL A 195 -17.69 -0.08 7.02
CA VAL A 195 -16.94 -1.14 7.69
C VAL A 195 -17.12 -2.46 6.95
N VAL A 196 -18.35 -2.87 6.65
CA VAL A 196 -18.63 -4.13 5.92
C VAL A 196 -18.00 -4.08 4.52
N GLY A 197 -18.06 -2.94 3.82
CA GLY A 197 -17.43 -2.74 2.52
C GLY A 197 -15.90 -2.92 2.57
N ARG A 198 -15.24 -2.39 3.61
CA ARG A 198 -13.79 -2.60 3.82
C ARG A 198 -13.46 -4.06 4.10
N VAL A 199 -14.23 -4.72 4.95
CA VAL A 199 -14.05 -6.14 5.25
C VAL A 199 -14.24 -6.97 3.97
N ARG A 200 -15.28 -6.72 3.18
CA ARG A 200 -15.50 -7.37 1.87
C ARG A 200 -14.33 -7.20 0.93
N SER A 201 -13.84 -5.98 0.81
CA SER A 201 -12.70 -5.64 -0.04
C SER A 201 -11.44 -6.36 0.42
N ALA A 202 -11.19 -6.45 1.72
CA ALA A 202 -10.06 -7.16 2.29
C ALA A 202 -10.15 -8.69 2.09
N VAL A 203 -11.32 -9.28 2.37
CA VAL A 203 -11.60 -10.70 2.15
C VAL A 203 -11.41 -11.05 0.66
N GLY A 204 -11.93 -10.22 -0.25
CA GLY A 204 -11.77 -10.40 -1.70
C GLY A 204 -10.32 -10.30 -2.19
N ARG A 205 -9.50 -9.45 -1.58
CA ARG A 205 -8.06 -9.34 -1.92
C ARG A 205 -7.19 -10.43 -1.31
N SER A 206 -7.67 -11.15 -0.30
CA SER A 206 -6.84 -12.14 0.40
C SER A 206 -6.40 -13.31 -0.51
N GLY A 207 -7.14 -13.58 -1.60
CA GLY A 207 -6.90 -14.72 -2.48
C GLY A 207 -7.10 -16.10 -1.82
N ARG A 208 -7.41 -16.14 -0.53
CA ARG A 208 -7.65 -17.36 0.23
C ARG A 208 -9.09 -17.84 0.07
N PRO A 209 -9.36 -19.15 0.16
CA PRO A 209 -10.73 -19.64 0.19
C PRO A 209 -11.47 -19.03 1.39
N PHE A 210 -12.70 -18.55 1.17
CA PHE A 210 -13.46 -17.81 2.18
C PHE A 210 -13.65 -18.60 3.48
N GLU A 211 -13.70 -19.93 3.40
CA GLU A 211 -13.82 -20.80 4.56
C GLU A 211 -12.57 -20.77 5.45
N GLU A 212 -11.37 -20.66 4.87
CA GLU A 212 -10.13 -20.51 5.63
C GLU A 212 -10.08 -19.16 6.33
N VAL A 213 -10.51 -18.09 5.65
CA VAL A 213 -10.61 -16.74 6.23
C VAL A 213 -11.60 -16.73 7.40
N PHE A 214 -12.79 -17.31 7.22
CA PHE A 214 -13.81 -17.43 8.26
C PHE A 214 -13.31 -18.25 9.47
N ARG A 215 -12.68 -19.42 9.23
CA ARG A 215 -12.08 -20.22 10.31
C ARG A 215 -10.95 -19.46 11.03
N GLY A 216 -10.18 -18.65 10.31
CA GLY A 216 -9.15 -17.79 10.89
C GLY A 216 -9.70 -16.75 11.85
N PHE A 217 -10.95 -16.30 11.62
CA PHE A 217 -11.65 -15.36 12.49
C PHE A 217 -12.29 -16.01 13.73
N CYS A 218 -12.70 -17.27 13.65
CA CYS A 218 -13.37 -18.02 14.74
C CYS A 218 -12.41 -18.49 15.85
N ARG A 219 -11.62 -17.60 16.47
CA ARG A 219 -10.61 -18.00 17.46
C ARG A 219 -11.19 -18.39 18.81
N SER A 220 -12.25 -17.71 19.27
CA SER A 220 -12.74 -17.89 20.63
C SER A 220 -13.46 -19.22 20.87
N GLY A 221 -13.84 -19.95 19.81
CA GLY A 221 -14.46 -21.28 19.93
C GLY A 221 -13.50 -22.47 19.85
N GLY A 222 -12.19 -22.24 19.71
CA GLY A 222 -11.17 -23.31 19.57
C GLY A 222 -11.05 -23.88 18.16
N ARG A 223 -10.06 -24.78 17.95
CA ARG A 223 -9.83 -25.46 16.65
C ARG A 223 -11.00 -26.40 16.33
N GLY A 224 -12.00 -25.88 15.63
CA GLY A 224 -13.22 -26.64 15.28
C GLY A 224 -14.51 -25.83 15.43
N ALA A 225 -14.44 -24.58 15.89
CA ALA A 225 -15.60 -23.71 15.92
C ALA A 225 -16.17 -23.49 14.51
N VAL A 226 -17.44 -23.85 14.33
CA VAL A 226 -18.17 -23.69 13.06
C VAL A 226 -18.90 -22.34 12.98
N THR A 227 -19.01 -21.63 14.12
CA THR A 227 -19.72 -20.37 14.25
C THR A 227 -18.84 -19.31 14.91
N MET A 228 -18.79 -18.12 14.30
CA MET A 228 -18.08 -16.96 14.83
C MET A 228 -18.94 -16.27 15.90
N ASN A 229 -18.42 -16.07 17.10
CA ASN A 229 -19.16 -15.39 18.17
C ASN A 229 -19.04 -13.86 18.06
N ARG A 230 -19.74 -13.12 18.93
CA ARG A 230 -19.76 -11.65 18.90
C ARG A 230 -18.39 -11.02 19.16
N ALA A 231 -17.60 -11.62 20.04
CA ALA A 231 -16.25 -11.15 20.34
C ALA A 231 -15.29 -11.35 19.16
N ASP A 232 -15.43 -12.47 18.45
CA ASP A 232 -14.69 -12.73 17.22
C ASP A 232 -15.07 -11.72 16.13
N LEU A 233 -16.37 -11.46 15.90
CA LEU A 233 -16.80 -10.42 14.95
C LEU A 233 -16.24 -9.05 15.34
N ALA A 234 -16.34 -8.66 16.62
CA ALA A 234 -15.80 -7.40 17.11
C ALA A 234 -14.30 -7.26 16.81
N ARG A 235 -13.53 -8.33 17.05
CA ARG A 235 -12.09 -8.39 16.78
C ARG A 235 -11.78 -8.23 15.29
N VAL A 236 -12.55 -8.89 14.42
CA VAL A 236 -12.41 -8.75 12.97
C VAL A 236 -12.67 -7.30 12.55
N LEU A 237 -13.79 -6.72 13.00
CA LEU A 237 -14.13 -5.34 12.66
C LEU A 237 -13.09 -4.34 13.20
N SER A 238 -12.59 -4.53 14.42
CA SER A 238 -11.54 -3.68 15.01
C SER A 238 -10.20 -3.77 14.28
N THR A 239 -9.96 -4.86 13.54
CA THR A 239 -8.76 -4.98 12.71
C THR A 239 -8.81 -4.02 11.50
N PHE A 240 -10.01 -3.70 11.00
CA PHE A 240 -10.21 -2.80 9.86
C PHE A 240 -10.57 -1.36 10.26
N GLU A 241 -11.17 -1.19 11.44
CA GLU A 241 -11.58 0.09 12.05
C GLU A 241 -11.28 0.01 13.56
N PRO A 242 -10.06 0.38 14.03
CA PRO A 242 -9.64 0.18 15.42
C PRO A 242 -10.50 0.93 16.44
N ASP A 243 -11.09 2.06 16.02
CA ASP A 243 -11.96 2.90 16.84
C ASP A 243 -13.45 2.67 16.54
N ILE A 244 -13.81 1.48 16.05
CA ILE A 244 -15.21 1.17 15.74
C ILE A 244 -16.07 1.24 17.01
N ASP A 245 -17.14 2.03 16.94
CA ASP A 245 -18.09 2.16 18.04
C ASP A 245 -18.68 0.77 18.39
N PRO A 246 -18.61 0.34 19.67
CA PRO A 246 -19.21 -0.92 20.11
C PRO A 246 -20.71 -1.04 19.78
N GLU A 247 -21.43 0.08 19.65
CA GLU A 247 -22.81 0.08 19.19
C GLU A 247 -22.95 -0.32 17.71
N VAL A 248 -22.02 0.11 16.85
CA VAL A 248 -21.98 -0.30 15.44
C VAL A 248 -21.76 -1.81 15.34
N VAL A 249 -20.84 -2.34 16.16
CA VAL A 249 -20.63 -3.79 16.26
C VAL A 249 -21.89 -4.50 16.76
N ALA A 250 -22.59 -3.96 17.76
CA ALA A 250 -23.84 -4.52 18.27
C ALA A 250 -24.96 -4.52 17.22
N ARG A 251 -25.05 -3.46 16.41
CA ARG A 251 -26.00 -3.35 15.29
C ARG A 251 -25.67 -4.34 14.19
N LEU A 252 -24.41 -4.40 13.75
CA LEU A 252 -23.94 -5.36 12.75
C LEU A 252 -24.17 -6.80 13.20
N TRP A 253 -23.92 -7.10 14.48
CA TRP A 253 -24.17 -8.43 15.05
C TRP A 253 -25.65 -8.82 14.90
N ARG A 254 -26.58 -7.95 15.30
CA ARG A 254 -28.03 -8.19 15.17
C ARG A 254 -28.50 -8.34 13.73
N LEU A 255 -27.83 -7.69 12.77
CA LEU A 255 -28.17 -7.77 11.35
C LEU A 255 -27.60 -9.01 10.67
N THR A 256 -26.43 -9.45 11.10
CA THR A 256 -25.68 -10.55 10.48
C THR A 256 -26.06 -11.91 11.09
N VAL A 257 -26.42 -11.94 12.37
CA VAL A 257 -26.78 -13.14 13.12
C VAL A 257 -28.30 -13.18 13.31
N PRO A 258 -29.01 -14.17 12.74
CA PRO A 258 -30.44 -14.35 12.96
C PRO A 258 -30.77 -14.46 14.45
N ASP A 259 -31.91 -13.89 14.87
CA ASP A 259 -32.36 -13.97 16.26
C ASP A 259 -32.45 -15.44 16.71
N GLY A 260 -31.80 -15.76 17.84
CA GLY A 260 -31.74 -17.11 18.41
C GLY A 260 -30.59 -17.98 17.90
N ALA A 261 -29.79 -17.54 16.93
CA ALA A 261 -28.59 -18.26 16.51
C ALA A 261 -27.45 -18.09 17.55
N GLN A 262 -26.63 -19.14 17.73
CA GLN A 262 -25.51 -19.13 18.67
C GLN A 262 -24.32 -18.28 18.20
N GLY A 263 -24.26 -17.96 16.90
CA GLY A 263 -23.23 -17.12 16.31
C GLY A 263 -23.43 -16.94 14.81
N LEU A 264 -22.49 -16.25 14.17
CA LEU A 264 -22.47 -16.09 12.72
C LEU A 264 -21.88 -17.35 12.09
N ASP A 265 -22.68 -18.11 11.35
CA ASP A 265 -22.19 -19.25 10.58
C ASP A 265 -21.48 -18.82 9.28
N PHE A 266 -20.83 -19.78 8.61
CA PHE A 266 -20.10 -19.50 7.37
C PHE A 266 -21.01 -18.96 6.26
N SER A 267 -22.25 -19.49 6.15
CA SER A 267 -23.22 -19.07 5.14
C SER A 267 -23.60 -17.59 5.30
N ASN A 268 -23.97 -17.17 6.51
CA ASN A 268 -24.29 -15.78 6.78
C ASN A 268 -23.05 -14.90 6.69
N PHE A 269 -21.87 -15.38 7.09
CA PHE A 269 -20.63 -14.66 6.86
C PHE A 269 -20.41 -14.38 5.37
N CYS A 270 -20.57 -15.38 4.49
CA CYS A 270 -20.44 -15.19 3.05
C CYS A 270 -21.49 -14.21 2.50
N ALA A 271 -22.75 -14.33 2.94
CA ALA A 271 -23.81 -13.42 2.53
C ALA A 271 -23.48 -11.95 2.86
N TRP A 272 -22.72 -11.70 3.93
CA TRP A 272 -22.40 -10.34 4.39
C TRP A 272 -21.01 -9.84 4.05
N PHE A 273 -20.01 -10.70 3.89
CA PHE A 273 -18.60 -10.32 3.81
C PHE A 273 -17.86 -10.86 2.58
N CYS A 274 -18.47 -11.70 1.75
CA CYS A 274 -17.86 -12.09 0.47
C CYS A 274 -18.13 -11.05 -0.64
N PRO A 275 -17.22 -10.92 -1.62
CA PRO A 275 -17.50 -10.20 -2.86
C PRO A 275 -18.77 -10.78 -3.53
N GLY A 276 -19.74 -9.93 -3.88
CA GLY A 276 -21.03 -10.37 -4.43
C GLY A 276 -22.07 -10.83 -3.40
N GLY A 277 -21.76 -10.78 -2.10
CA GLY A 277 -22.76 -10.95 -1.04
C GLY A 277 -23.84 -9.85 -1.08
N ARG A 278 -24.88 -9.98 -0.22
CA ARG A 278 -26.05 -9.08 -0.15
C ARG A 278 -25.64 -7.63 -0.38
N ALA A 279 -26.16 -7.00 -1.43
CA ALA A 279 -25.90 -5.60 -1.69
C ALA A 279 -26.40 -4.78 -0.49
N LEU A 280 -25.50 -3.99 0.11
CA LEU A 280 -25.83 -3.16 1.28
C LEU A 280 -26.72 -1.98 0.87
N SER A 281 -26.64 -1.57 -0.40
CA SER A 281 -27.55 -0.61 -1.00
C SER A 281 -28.82 -1.32 -1.47
N GLY A 282 -29.98 -0.85 -1.01
CA GLY A 282 -31.31 -1.42 -1.22
C GLY A 282 -31.80 -1.55 -2.67
N GLN A 283 -31.09 -2.31 -3.51
CA GLN A 283 -31.67 -2.95 -4.68
C GLN A 283 -32.12 -4.36 -4.28
N VAL A 284 -33.40 -4.46 -3.91
CA VAL A 284 -34.08 -5.76 -3.85
C VAL A 284 -34.29 -6.21 -5.29
N SER A 285 -33.34 -6.92 -5.88
CA SER A 285 -33.67 -7.86 -6.96
C SER A 285 -34.21 -9.13 -6.31
N ALA A 286 -35.50 -9.11 -5.99
CA ALA A 286 -36.24 -10.33 -5.67
C ALA A 286 -36.60 -11.02 -7.00
N VAL A 287 -35.72 -11.92 -7.45
CA VAL A 287 -36.11 -13.02 -8.34
C VAL A 287 -36.05 -14.28 -7.50
N THR A 288 -37.22 -14.78 -7.12
CA THR A 288 -37.42 -16.15 -6.66
C THR A 288 -37.17 -17.08 -7.86
N PRO A 289 -36.26 -18.07 -7.79
CA PRO A 289 -36.19 -19.09 -8.82
C PRO A 289 -37.17 -20.21 -8.46
N ILE A 290 -38.33 -20.24 -9.10
CA ILE A 290 -39.00 -21.50 -9.37
C ILE A 290 -38.24 -22.12 -10.55
N GLY A 291 -37.48 -23.18 -10.27
CA GLY A 291 -37.02 -24.19 -11.22
C GLY A 291 -36.22 -23.69 -12.44
N GLY A 292 -34.89 -23.64 -12.33
CA GLY A 292 -34.00 -23.47 -13.48
C GLY A 292 -32.63 -24.08 -13.21
N LEU A 293 -32.30 -25.14 -13.95
CA LEU A 293 -31.05 -25.89 -13.88
C LEU A 293 -29.85 -25.01 -14.24
N SER A 294 -28.72 -25.23 -13.55
CA SER A 294 -27.47 -24.49 -13.70
C SER A 294 -26.77 -24.72 -15.05
N GLU A 295 -26.15 -23.67 -15.60
CA GLU A 295 -25.29 -23.66 -16.81
C GLU A 295 -24.19 -24.75 -16.82
N SER A 296 -23.80 -25.27 -15.65
CA SER A 296 -22.82 -26.36 -15.54
C SER A 296 -23.32 -27.69 -16.13
N GLN A 297 -24.65 -27.87 -16.24
CA GLN A 297 -25.26 -29.04 -16.89
C GLN A 297 -25.42 -28.90 -18.42
N MET A 298 -25.41 -27.68 -18.97
CA MET A 298 -25.47 -27.48 -20.44
C MET A 298 -24.17 -27.85 -21.14
N LEU A 299 -23.01 -27.67 -20.47
CA LEU A 299 -21.73 -28.07 -21.04
C LEU A 299 -21.48 -29.59 -20.98
N SER A 300 -22.06 -30.27 -19.99
CA SER A 300 -22.00 -31.73 -19.90
C SER A 300 -22.89 -32.42 -20.95
N THR A 301 -24.02 -31.79 -21.32
CA THR A 301 -24.93 -32.32 -22.36
C THR A 301 -24.49 -32.00 -23.80
N LEU A 302 -23.59 -31.03 -24.01
CA LEU A 302 -22.99 -30.75 -25.33
C LEU A 302 -21.81 -31.67 -25.67
N LEU A 303 -21.12 -32.22 -24.67
CA LEU A 303 -20.02 -33.18 -24.87
C LEU A 303 -20.50 -34.64 -25.05
N GLU A 304 -21.70 -34.99 -24.57
CA GLU A 304 -22.30 -36.32 -24.80
C GLU A 304 -23.06 -36.47 -26.11
N LYS A 305 -23.32 -35.37 -26.85
CA LYS A 305 -24.20 -35.39 -28.05
C LYS A 305 -23.47 -35.44 -29.39
N SER A 306 -22.17 -35.74 -29.41
CA SER A 306 -21.40 -35.98 -30.64
C SER A 306 -20.95 -37.44 -30.72
N GLY A 307 -21.93 -38.34 -30.84
CA GLY A 307 -21.72 -39.78 -31.01
C GLY A 307 -22.55 -40.30 -32.18
N MET A 308 -22.07 -40.11 -33.41
CA MET A 308 -22.60 -40.80 -34.57
C MET A 308 -21.51 -41.66 -35.22
N SER A 309 -21.78 -42.95 -35.12
CA SER A 309 -21.08 -44.14 -35.57
C SER A 309 -21.01 -44.29 -37.09
N ARG A 310 -19.89 -44.78 -37.61
CA ARG A 310 -19.84 -45.69 -38.78
C ARG A 310 -18.79 -46.78 -38.58
N SER A 311 -19.15 -47.97 -39.06
CA SER A 311 -18.65 -49.32 -38.78
C SER A 311 -17.58 -49.80 -39.81
N PRO A 312 -17.29 -51.12 -40.03
CA PRO A 312 -15.98 -51.68 -39.63
C PRO A 312 -15.21 -52.50 -40.71
N SER A 313 -13.99 -52.93 -40.32
CA SER A 313 -13.20 -54.09 -40.81
C SER A 313 -12.40 -53.96 -42.15
N PRO A 314 -11.52 -54.93 -42.52
CA PRO A 314 -10.19 -55.26 -41.92
C PRO A 314 -9.08 -55.52 -42.98
N MET A 315 -7.81 -55.76 -42.59
CA MET A 315 -6.73 -56.60 -43.22
C MET A 315 -5.34 -56.09 -42.75
N SER A 316 -4.55 -56.84 -41.95
CA SER A 316 -3.65 -57.99 -42.24
C SER A 316 -2.21 -57.63 -42.70
N ALA A 317 -1.25 -58.36 -42.11
CA ALA A 317 0.19 -58.54 -42.44
C ALA A 317 1.14 -57.38 -42.04
N SER A 318 2.31 -57.55 -41.41
CA SER A 318 3.27 -58.68 -41.37
C SER A 318 4.15 -58.64 -40.10
N MET A 319 4.45 -59.84 -39.59
CA MET A 319 5.63 -60.24 -38.79
C MET A 319 6.83 -60.53 -39.75
N PRO A 320 8.05 -60.98 -39.35
CA PRO A 320 8.53 -61.41 -38.01
C PRO A 320 10.02 -61.07 -37.63
N ASN A 321 10.38 -61.46 -36.39
CA ASN A 321 11.65 -62.12 -35.94
C ASN A 321 12.93 -61.27 -35.73
N LEU A 322 13.80 -61.50 -34.72
CA LEU A 322 14.26 -62.75 -34.07
C LEU A 322 14.77 -62.56 -32.62
N CYS A 323 14.77 -63.69 -31.89
CA CYS A 323 15.23 -63.99 -30.53
C CYS A 323 16.77 -63.87 -30.31
N HIS A 324 17.27 -63.92 -29.05
CA HIS A 324 17.93 -65.11 -28.44
C HIS A 324 18.65 -64.83 -27.07
N LEU A 325 18.31 -65.64 -26.03
CA LEU A 325 19.04 -66.16 -24.83
C LEU A 325 20.01 -65.27 -24.01
N GLY A 326 20.11 -65.29 -22.66
CA GLY A 326 19.72 -66.25 -21.62
C GLY A 326 20.93 -67.05 -21.07
N PHE A 327 21.41 -66.78 -19.84
CA PHE A 327 21.75 -67.74 -18.75
C PHE A 327 22.67 -67.20 -17.63
N ASP A 328 22.42 -67.73 -16.42
CA ASP A 328 23.04 -67.55 -15.09
C ASP A 328 24.54 -67.85 -14.91
N GLN A 329 25.16 -67.19 -13.90
CA GLN A 329 26.00 -67.85 -12.86
C GLN A 329 26.39 -66.90 -11.69
N LEU A 330 26.09 -67.32 -10.45
CA LEU A 330 26.63 -66.88 -9.13
C LEU A 330 28.08 -67.41 -8.91
N PRO A 331 28.88 -67.20 -7.81
CA PRO A 331 28.50 -66.84 -6.41
C PRO A 331 29.51 -66.03 -5.52
N VAL A 332 29.01 -65.61 -4.32
CA VAL A 332 29.59 -65.56 -2.94
C VAL A 332 30.91 -64.78 -2.59
N SER A 333 30.79 -64.01 -1.49
CA SER A 333 31.68 -63.14 -0.64
C SER A 333 33.06 -63.71 -0.17
N PRO A 334 33.86 -63.13 0.79
CA PRO A 334 33.81 -61.86 1.59
C PRO A 334 35.20 -61.15 1.84
N GLY A 335 35.23 -60.02 2.59
CA GLY A 335 36.37 -59.76 3.52
C GLY A 335 37.01 -58.36 3.67
N ALA A 336 36.64 -57.66 4.75
CA ALA A 336 37.47 -56.93 5.75
C ALA A 336 38.51 -55.82 5.40
N ARG A 337 38.28 -54.66 6.04
CA ARG A 337 39.19 -53.79 6.85
C ARG A 337 40.53 -53.31 6.26
N MET A 338 40.76 -51.99 6.28
CA MET A 338 41.65 -51.27 7.22
C MET A 338 41.73 -49.78 6.89
N SER A 339 41.80 -48.98 7.95
CA SER A 339 41.96 -47.52 8.04
C SER A 339 43.28 -47.00 7.47
N SER A 340 43.36 -45.67 7.20
CA SER A 340 44.46 -44.75 7.58
C SER A 340 44.42 -43.46 6.73
N THR A 341 43.97 -42.34 7.29
CA THR A 341 44.76 -41.19 7.82
C THR A 341 45.25 -40.19 6.78
N LEU A 342 44.68 -38.99 6.90
CA LEU A 342 45.16 -37.69 6.46
C LEU A 342 46.58 -37.40 6.94
N THR A 343 47.37 -36.71 6.10
CA THR A 343 48.16 -35.55 6.55
C THR A 343 48.23 -34.49 5.43
N PRO A 344 48.31 -33.20 5.80
CA PRO A 344 48.31 -32.08 4.89
C PRO A 344 49.71 -31.48 4.68
N GLU A 345 49.73 -30.51 3.76
CA GLU A 345 50.60 -29.34 3.69
C GLU A 345 51.75 -29.30 2.67
N GLN A 346 51.67 -28.22 1.87
CA GLN A 346 52.72 -27.49 1.14
C GLN A 346 53.14 -28.02 -0.25
N LEU A 347 53.28 -27.22 -1.32
CA LEU A 347 53.20 -25.77 -1.53
C LEU A 347 53.31 -25.50 -3.05
N LEU A 348 52.66 -24.41 -3.51
CA LEU A 348 53.05 -23.48 -4.61
C LEU A 348 52.66 -23.73 -6.08
N SER A 349 51.80 -22.80 -6.53
CA SER A 349 51.77 -22.10 -7.84
C SER A 349 51.38 -22.91 -9.08
N ALA A 350 50.61 -22.45 -10.06
CA ALA A 350 49.74 -21.30 -10.36
C ALA A 350 48.83 -21.88 -11.49
N ASP A 351 47.63 -21.45 -11.84
CA ASP A 351 47.12 -20.15 -12.19
C ASP A 351 45.69 -20.42 -12.75
N TRP A 352 44.93 -19.40 -13.14
CA TRP A 352 43.71 -19.45 -13.97
C TRP A 352 42.39 -19.99 -13.35
N ARG A 353 41.67 -19.11 -12.61
CA ARG A 353 40.24 -18.77 -12.81
C ARG A 353 39.75 -17.82 -11.70
N GLN A 354 39.82 -16.53 -11.95
CA GLN A 354 39.07 -15.49 -11.25
C GLN A 354 38.60 -14.47 -12.28
N ASP A 355 37.30 -14.43 -12.55
CA ASP A 355 36.58 -13.21 -12.90
C ASP A 355 35.06 -13.44 -12.85
N ARG A 356 34.51 -13.30 -11.65
CA ARG A 356 33.13 -12.90 -11.42
C ARG A 356 33.16 -11.81 -10.35
N PRO A 357 32.74 -10.57 -10.62
CA PRO A 357 32.59 -9.59 -9.56
C PRO A 357 31.37 -9.97 -8.71
N ARG A 358 31.64 -10.30 -7.45
CA ARG A 358 30.64 -10.42 -6.39
C ARG A 358 30.10 -9.01 -6.15
N ASN A 359 28.85 -8.73 -6.55
CA ASN A 359 28.17 -7.46 -6.29
C ASN A 359 27.91 -7.34 -4.78
N ALA A 360 28.93 -6.90 -4.05
CA ALA A 360 28.83 -6.59 -2.64
C ALA A 360 28.07 -5.27 -2.48
N TRP A 361 26.78 -5.39 -2.15
CA TRP A 361 26.23 -4.50 -1.13
C TRP A 361 27.15 -4.56 0.09
N PRO A 362 27.33 -3.48 0.88
CA PRO A 362 28.02 -3.62 2.14
C PRO A 362 27.29 -4.73 2.91
N THR A 363 27.93 -5.89 3.06
CA THR A 363 27.49 -6.91 3.98
C THR A 363 27.45 -6.21 5.32
N TRP A 364 26.25 -5.90 5.77
CA TRP A 364 26.00 -5.55 7.16
C TRP A 364 26.75 -6.58 7.99
N PRO A 365 27.56 -6.18 8.98
CA PRO A 365 28.20 -7.14 9.84
C PRO A 365 27.07 -8.01 10.40
N ALA A 366 27.04 -9.29 10.02
CA ALA A 366 26.22 -10.27 10.68
C ALA A 366 26.71 -10.24 12.12
N LEU A 367 25.94 -9.56 12.99
CA LEU A 367 26.17 -9.54 14.43
C LEU A 367 25.84 -10.94 14.96
N GLU A 368 26.70 -11.92 14.65
CA GLU A 368 26.82 -13.18 15.38
C GLU A 368 27.65 -12.93 16.66
N VAL A 369 27.30 -11.89 17.40
CA VAL A 369 27.84 -11.63 18.73
C VAL A 369 26.75 -12.00 19.71
N GLY A 370 27.01 -12.97 20.59
CA GLY A 370 26.06 -13.52 21.54
C GLY A 370 25.16 -12.44 22.15
N CYS A 371 23.89 -12.43 21.74
CA CYS A 371 22.92 -11.43 22.17
C CYS A 371 22.58 -11.63 23.65
N THR A 372 23.23 -10.86 24.53
CA THR A 372 22.56 -10.39 25.73
C THR A 372 21.38 -9.52 25.27
N GLN A 373 20.16 -10.06 25.38
CA GLN A 373 18.96 -9.35 24.95
C GLN A 373 18.87 -8.01 25.68
N PRO A 374 18.76 -6.87 24.95
CA PRO A 374 18.38 -5.62 25.58
C PRO A 374 16.98 -5.79 26.21
N PRO A 375 16.69 -5.09 27.31
CA PRO A 375 15.41 -5.22 28.00
C PRO A 375 14.23 -4.97 27.03
N PRO A 376 13.08 -5.63 27.23
CA PRO A 376 11.92 -5.57 26.32
C PRO A 376 11.35 -4.16 26.10
N SER A 377 11.80 -3.17 26.87
CA SER A 377 11.48 -1.74 26.74
C SER A 377 12.43 -0.97 25.81
N ALA A 378 13.42 -1.62 25.19
CA ALA A 378 14.35 -0.97 24.29
C ALA A 378 13.60 -0.47 23.04
N ARG A 379 13.30 0.83 23.03
CA ARG A 379 12.84 1.54 21.83
C ARG A 379 13.84 1.27 20.71
N LEU A 380 13.33 1.06 19.50
CA LEU A 380 14.18 0.87 18.32
C LEU A 380 15.23 1.98 18.26
N SER A 381 16.48 1.59 18.04
CA SER A 381 17.54 2.56 17.74
C SER A 381 17.08 3.36 16.52
N PRO A 382 16.97 4.70 16.64
CA PRO A 382 16.55 5.54 15.53
C PRO A 382 17.42 5.24 14.30
N LEU A 383 16.82 5.31 13.11
CA LEU A 383 17.57 5.15 11.87
C LEU A 383 18.64 6.24 11.83
N LEU A 384 19.91 5.82 11.82
CA LEU A 384 21.04 6.73 11.78
C LEU A 384 21.25 7.19 10.34
N GLN A 385 22.02 8.26 10.16
CA GLN A 385 22.36 8.76 8.82
C GLN A 385 23.09 7.69 7.97
N ASP A 386 23.82 6.78 8.62
CA ASP A 386 24.49 5.64 7.99
C ASP A 386 23.51 4.57 7.45
N ASP A 387 22.25 4.56 7.94
CA ASP A 387 21.18 3.68 7.46
C ASP A 387 20.47 4.24 6.21
N PHE A 388 21.15 5.07 5.42
CA PHE A 388 20.57 5.73 4.25
C PHE A 388 19.85 4.76 3.28
N PRO A 389 20.38 3.58 2.93
CA PRO A 389 19.67 2.65 2.07
C PRO A 389 18.30 2.23 2.61
N ALA A 390 18.19 1.98 3.92
CA ALA A 390 16.92 1.63 4.56
C ALA A 390 15.96 2.84 4.55
N MET A 391 16.45 4.04 4.86
CA MET A 391 15.65 5.28 4.79
C MET A 391 15.10 5.54 3.38
N ALA A 392 15.92 5.33 2.35
CA ALA A 392 15.51 5.47 0.96
C ALA A 392 14.43 4.46 0.55
N CYS A 393 14.57 3.19 0.96
CA CYS A 393 13.56 2.16 0.72
C CYS A 393 12.23 2.47 1.42
N LEU A 394 12.28 2.91 2.69
CA LEU A 394 11.09 3.33 3.44
C LEU A 394 10.42 4.57 2.83
N SER A 395 11.21 5.51 2.28
CA SER A 395 10.68 6.67 1.57
C SER A 395 9.94 6.24 0.28
N ARG A 396 10.51 5.30 -0.50
CA ARG A 396 9.83 4.69 -1.66
C ARG A 396 8.55 3.97 -1.27
N LEU A 397 8.58 3.16 -0.20
CA LEU A 397 7.40 2.49 0.34
C LEU A 397 6.28 3.49 0.66
N ASN A 398 6.62 4.54 1.40
CA ASN A 398 5.67 5.58 1.79
C ASN A 398 5.09 6.34 0.58
N GLY A 399 5.95 6.70 -0.38
CA GLY A 399 5.52 7.34 -1.62
C GLY A 399 4.55 6.47 -2.42
N TYR A 400 4.80 5.17 -2.50
CA TYR A 400 3.90 4.22 -3.16
C TYR A 400 2.57 4.06 -2.43
N LEU A 401 2.60 3.90 -1.10
CA LEU A 401 1.39 3.81 -0.27
C LEU A 401 0.51 5.06 -0.45
N ALA A 402 1.12 6.25 -0.39
CA ALA A 402 0.43 7.51 -0.63
C ALA A 402 -0.16 7.61 -2.04
N ALA A 403 0.59 7.22 -3.08
CA ALA A 403 0.12 7.22 -4.47
C ALA A 403 -1.06 6.27 -4.70
N LYS A 404 -1.16 5.17 -3.93
CA LYS A 404 -2.27 4.22 -3.98
C LYS A 404 -3.40 4.53 -3.00
N GLY A 405 -3.27 5.56 -2.17
CA GLY A 405 -4.24 5.87 -1.10
C GLY A 405 -4.35 4.76 -0.05
N LEU A 406 -3.28 3.98 0.14
CA LEU A 406 -3.23 2.88 1.09
C LEU A 406 -2.56 3.33 2.39
N THR A 407 -3.08 2.86 3.52
CA THR A 407 -2.38 2.98 4.81
C THR A 407 -1.49 1.75 5.02
N LEU A 408 -0.48 1.90 5.88
CA LEU A 408 0.42 0.81 6.25
C LEU A 408 -0.36 -0.38 6.83
N ASN A 409 -1.27 -0.11 7.77
CA ASN A 409 -2.13 -1.14 8.35
C ASN A 409 -2.91 -1.88 7.26
N PHE A 410 -3.50 -1.17 6.30
CA PHE A 410 -4.29 -1.81 5.26
C PHE A 410 -3.46 -2.66 4.29
N ALA A 411 -2.21 -2.28 4.04
CA ALA A 411 -1.29 -3.05 3.21
C ALA A 411 -0.82 -4.35 3.89
N PHE A 412 -0.62 -4.32 5.21
CA PHE A 412 0.01 -5.45 5.93
C PHE A 412 -0.97 -6.28 6.78
N VAL A 413 -2.19 -5.81 7.04
CA VAL A 413 -3.18 -6.49 7.90
C VAL A 413 -3.53 -7.91 7.44
N LEU A 414 -3.57 -8.15 6.12
CA LEU A 414 -3.87 -9.48 5.58
C LEU A 414 -2.75 -10.51 5.84
N TYR A 415 -1.56 -10.01 6.19
CA TYR A 415 -0.36 -10.79 6.45
C TYR A 415 -0.04 -10.91 7.94
N ASP A 416 -0.78 -10.20 8.79
CA ASP A 416 -0.74 -10.34 10.24
C ASP A 416 -1.55 -11.56 10.66
N THR A 417 -0.89 -12.73 10.64
CA THR A 417 -1.51 -14.00 11.00
C THR A 417 -1.98 -14.04 12.45
N HIS A 418 -1.45 -13.19 13.33
CA HIS A 418 -1.73 -13.21 14.76
C HIS A 418 -2.67 -12.09 15.22
N MET A 419 -2.96 -11.11 14.37
CA MET A 419 -3.69 -9.87 14.68
C MET A 419 -3.00 -9.07 15.79
N GLU A 420 -1.66 -9.09 15.80
CA GLU A 420 -0.82 -8.40 16.78
C GLU A 420 -0.32 -7.04 16.29
N GLN A 421 -0.84 -6.56 15.15
CA GLN A 421 -0.32 -5.45 14.37
C GLN A 421 1.16 -5.64 14.04
N ALA A 422 1.51 -6.87 13.66
CA ALA A 422 2.86 -7.27 13.38
C ALA A 422 2.88 -8.31 12.26
N VAL A 423 3.91 -8.26 11.41
CA VAL A 423 4.11 -9.23 10.35
C VAL A 423 5.41 -10.00 10.57
N THR A 424 5.37 -11.31 10.34
CA THR A 424 6.59 -12.12 10.23
C THR A 424 7.35 -11.75 8.96
N GLN A 425 8.59 -12.23 8.83
CA GLN A 425 9.37 -11.99 7.61
C GLN A 425 8.63 -12.47 6.37
N GLU A 426 8.11 -13.70 6.40
CA GLU A 426 7.33 -14.28 5.29
C GLU A 426 6.10 -13.44 4.94
N GLY A 427 5.35 -12.97 5.95
CA GLY A 427 4.20 -12.10 5.75
C GLY A 427 4.58 -10.75 5.13
N PHE A 428 5.68 -10.15 5.58
CA PHE A 428 6.20 -8.89 5.03
C PHE A 428 6.64 -9.04 3.56
N MET A 429 7.36 -10.11 3.24
CA MET A 429 7.80 -10.39 1.87
C MET A 429 6.62 -10.66 0.94
N SER A 430 5.64 -11.46 1.39
CA SER A 430 4.42 -11.76 0.63
C SER A 430 3.60 -10.50 0.37
N ALA A 431 3.52 -9.58 1.35
CA ALA A 431 2.85 -8.29 1.17
C ALA A 431 3.55 -7.43 0.10
N ILE A 432 4.88 -7.44 0.08
CA ILE A 432 5.68 -6.68 -0.89
C ILE A 432 5.46 -7.17 -2.31
N GLU A 433 5.50 -8.48 -2.50
CA GLU A 433 5.24 -9.10 -3.80
C GLU A 433 3.79 -8.88 -4.25
N HIS A 434 2.81 -9.12 -3.38
CA HIS A 434 1.39 -8.98 -3.70
C HIS A 434 0.98 -7.54 -4.06
N HIS A 435 1.50 -6.55 -3.33
CA HIS A 435 1.19 -5.14 -3.61
C HIS A 435 2.06 -4.54 -4.72
N GLY A 436 3.08 -5.26 -5.19
CA GLY A 436 4.04 -4.74 -6.16
C GLY A 436 4.74 -3.49 -5.64
N PHE A 437 5.16 -3.49 -4.37
CA PHE A 437 5.91 -2.34 -3.84
C PHE A 437 7.20 -2.17 -4.62
N PRO A 438 7.64 -0.92 -4.90
CA PRO A 438 8.81 -0.64 -5.74
C PRO A 438 10.11 -0.85 -4.96
N ILE A 439 10.26 -2.01 -4.31
CA ILE A 439 11.35 -2.40 -3.42
C ILE A 439 11.73 -3.84 -3.77
N SER A 440 13.03 -4.09 -3.89
CA SER A 440 13.53 -5.44 -4.19
C SER A 440 13.45 -6.38 -2.98
N LYS A 441 13.50 -7.69 -3.23
CA LYS A 441 13.50 -8.70 -2.17
C LYS A 441 14.63 -8.49 -1.15
N ALA A 442 15.84 -8.19 -1.63
CA ALA A 442 17.00 -7.95 -0.77
C ALA A 442 16.83 -6.69 0.10
N GLU A 443 16.24 -5.62 -0.45
CA GLU A 443 15.96 -4.40 0.30
C GLU A 443 14.89 -4.62 1.37
N ALA A 444 13.85 -5.38 1.04
CA ALA A 444 12.81 -5.77 1.96
C ALA A 444 13.36 -6.58 3.15
N GLU A 445 14.22 -7.57 2.87
CA GLU A 445 14.91 -8.35 3.91
C GLU A 445 15.82 -7.47 4.78
N ALA A 446 16.50 -6.49 4.19
CA ALA A 446 17.33 -5.54 4.94
C ALA A 446 16.49 -4.65 5.87
N ILE A 447 15.36 -4.12 5.38
CA ILE A 447 14.40 -3.35 6.19
C ILE A 447 13.88 -4.22 7.35
N PHE A 448 13.45 -5.46 7.04
CA PHE A 448 12.93 -6.37 8.04
C PHE A 448 13.98 -6.68 9.12
N THR A 449 15.19 -7.05 8.71
CA THR A 449 16.29 -7.35 9.63
C THR A 449 16.63 -6.15 10.52
N ARG A 450 16.55 -4.93 9.97
CA ARG A 450 16.89 -3.71 10.69
C ARG A 450 15.83 -3.27 11.71
N LEU A 451 14.55 -3.50 11.41
CA LEU A 451 13.42 -2.97 12.17
C LEU A 451 12.65 -4.01 12.98
N ALA A 452 12.74 -5.29 12.62
CA ALA A 452 11.98 -6.32 13.30
C ALA A 452 12.51 -6.54 14.72
N ARG A 453 11.58 -6.83 15.64
CA ARG A 453 11.86 -7.06 17.05
C ARG A 453 11.39 -8.43 17.47
N ARG A 454 12.13 -9.02 18.42
CA ARG A 454 11.76 -10.29 19.05
C ARG A 454 11.20 -10.00 20.44
N LYS A 455 9.92 -10.27 20.66
CA LYS A 455 9.37 -10.36 22.02
C LYS A 455 9.77 -11.70 22.65
N ALA A 456 9.76 -11.77 23.98
CA ALA A 456 10.14 -12.97 24.72
C ALA A 456 9.37 -14.20 24.20
N ASN A 457 10.10 -15.24 23.77
CA ASN A 457 9.57 -16.49 23.20
C ASN A 457 8.77 -16.36 21.89
N GLN A 458 8.85 -15.23 21.18
CA GLN A 458 8.17 -15.06 19.90
C GLN A 458 9.14 -15.07 18.69
N VAL A 459 8.56 -15.28 17.51
CA VAL A 459 9.27 -15.14 16.22
C VAL A 459 9.63 -13.67 16.01
N LEU A 460 10.68 -13.41 15.23
CA LEU A 460 11.06 -12.06 14.84
C LEU A 460 9.91 -11.47 14.01
N CYS A 461 9.32 -10.36 14.46
CA CYS A 461 8.19 -9.71 13.81
C CYS A 461 8.45 -8.21 13.63
N LEU A 462 7.97 -7.67 12.52
CA LEU A 462 7.98 -6.24 12.22
C LEU A 462 6.64 -5.65 12.64
N TYR A 463 6.63 -4.81 13.68
CA TYR A 463 5.42 -4.17 14.18
C TYR A 463 5.03 -2.97 13.31
N PHE A 464 3.73 -2.76 13.13
CA PHE A 464 3.20 -1.68 12.29
C PHE A 464 3.53 -0.31 12.86
N GLU A 465 3.41 -0.16 14.19
CA GLU A 465 3.76 1.07 14.91
C GLU A 465 5.22 1.47 14.69
N ASP A 466 6.14 0.50 14.72
CA ASP A 466 7.56 0.73 14.49
C ASP A 466 7.83 1.19 13.07
N LEU A 467 7.29 0.46 12.09
CA LEU A 467 7.48 0.79 10.67
C LEU A 467 6.87 2.15 10.35
N GLN A 468 5.69 2.46 10.89
CA GLN A 468 5.02 3.75 10.75
C GLN A 468 5.81 4.88 11.43
N SER A 469 6.33 4.65 12.63
CA SER A 469 7.16 5.62 13.35
C SER A 469 8.45 5.92 12.59
N CYS A 470 9.11 4.89 12.03
CA CYS A 470 10.26 5.05 11.18
C CYS A 470 9.93 5.89 9.94
N ILE A 471 8.84 5.57 9.22
CA ILE A 471 8.39 6.34 8.04
C ILE A 471 8.07 7.79 8.41
N ALA A 472 7.37 8.02 9.52
CA ALA A 472 6.99 9.36 9.98
C ALA A 472 8.20 10.20 10.43
N SER A 473 9.28 9.55 10.87
CA SER A 473 10.53 10.21 11.24
C SER A 473 11.42 10.61 10.06
N LEU A 474 11.13 10.12 8.84
CA LEU A 474 11.93 10.42 7.67
C LEU A 474 11.74 11.88 7.23
N PRO A 475 12.82 12.56 6.78
CA PRO A 475 12.68 13.84 6.10
C PRO A 475 11.89 13.65 4.80
N ASN A 476 10.85 14.44 4.60
CA ASN A 476 10.02 14.40 3.40
C ASN A 476 10.03 15.76 2.67
N PRO A 477 10.68 15.89 1.49
CA PRO A 477 11.44 14.85 0.78
C PRO A 477 12.86 14.65 1.36
N LEU A 478 13.46 13.48 1.12
CA LEU A 478 14.88 13.25 1.40
C LEU A 478 15.73 14.18 0.52
N PRO A 479 16.76 14.87 1.03
CA PRO A 479 17.57 15.80 0.23
C PRO A 479 18.30 15.11 -0.94
N GLN A 480 18.68 13.84 -0.77
CA GLN A 480 19.34 13.04 -1.80
C GLN A 480 18.41 12.72 -2.98
N VAL A 481 17.08 12.73 -2.77
CA VAL A 481 16.11 12.54 -3.87
C VAL A 481 16.24 13.67 -4.87
N GLN A 482 16.33 14.92 -4.42
CA GLN A 482 16.45 16.07 -5.31
C GLN A 482 17.76 16.02 -6.10
N TRP A 483 18.88 15.74 -5.42
CA TRP A 483 20.17 15.55 -6.08
C TRP A 483 20.14 14.44 -7.15
N GLY A 484 19.55 13.28 -6.84
CA GLY A 484 19.45 12.17 -7.78
C GLY A 484 18.59 12.51 -9.00
N LYS A 485 17.48 13.24 -8.82
CA LYS A 485 16.65 13.72 -9.92
C LYS A 485 17.40 14.69 -10.82
N ASP A 486 18.11 15.66 -10.23
CA ASP A 486 18.86 16.66 -10.98
C ASP A 486 20.03 16.04 -11.74
N LEU A 487 20.68 15.03 -11.17
CA LEU A 487 21.70 14.23 -11.85
C LEU A 487 21.13 13.53 -13.09
N ILE A 488 20.00 12.82 -12.97
CA ILE A 488 19.39 12.11 -14.10
C ILE A 488 18.91 13.10 -15.18
N LYS A 489 18.32 14.23 -14.79
CA LYS A 489 17.97 15.32 -15.73
C LYS A 489 19.19 15.89 -16.46
N SER A 490 20.31 16.06 -15.75
CA SER A 490 21.57 16.54 -16.33
C SER A 490 22.12 15.54 -17.34
N VAL A 491 22.14 14.25 -17.00
CA VAL A 491 22.54 13.18 -17.94
C VAL A 491 21.61 13.15 -19.15
N ASP A 492 20.29 13.21 -18.95
CA ASP A 492 19.34 13.26 -20.07
C ASP A 492 19.58 14.49 -20.97
N LYS A 493 19.83 15.67 -20.40
CA LYS A 493 20.18 16.87 -21.16
C LYS A 493 21.44 16.68 -22.01
N ILE A 494 22.49 16.06 -21.45
CA ILE A 494 23.73 15.76 -22.17
C ILE A 494 23.45 14.77 -23.31
N THR A 495 22.75 13.67 -23.04
CA THR A 495 22.45 12.64 -24.04
C THR A 495 21.58 13.19 -25.18
N ARG A 496 20.58 14.02 -24.88
CA ARG A 496 19.77 14.75 -25.89
C ARG A 496 20.61 15.69 -26.74
N SER A 497 21.58 16.39 -26.15
CA SER A 497 22.50 17.25 -26.91
C SER A 497 23.38 16.47 -27.89
N GLN A 498 23.59 15.17 -27.65
CA GLN A 498 24.28 14.24 -28.55
C GLN A 498 23.33 13.53 -29.53
N GLY A 499 22.03 13.88 -29.54
CA GLY A 499 21.04 13.32 -30.47
C GLY A 499 20.41 11.99 -30.04
N THR A 500 20.77 11.44 -28.89
CA THR A 500 20.21 10.18 -28.37
C THR A 500 19.64 10.41 -26.97
N PRO A 501 18.32 10.56 -26.78
CA PRO A 501 17.76 10.76 -25.44
C PRO A 501 18.04 9.55 -24.55
N LEU A 502 18.07 9.75 -23.23
CA LEU A 502 18.41 8.69 -22.26
C LEU A 502 17.48 7.48 -22.37
N GLU A 503 16.20 7.72 -22.70
CA GLU A 503 15.21 6.68 -23.03
C GLU A 503 15.66 5.75 -24.15
N THR A 504 16.24 6.30 -25.23
CA THR A 504 16.71 5.48 -26.36
C THR A 504 17.89 4.61 -25.95
N LEU A 505 18.75 5.09 -25.06
CA LEU A 505 19.88 4.32 -24.53
C LEU A 505 19.40 3.13 -23.68
N PHE A 506 18.41 3.33 -22.81
CA PHE A 506 17.82 2.22 -22.05
C PHE A 506 17.06 1.26 -22.95
N ARG A 507 16.26 1.76 -23.91
CA ARG A 507 15.53 0.93 -24.88
C ARG A 507 16.46 0.06 -25.73
N HIS A 508 17.68 0.53 -26.01
CA HIS A 508 18.68 -0.24 -26.77
C HIS A 508 19.16 -1.50 -26.04
N LEU A 509 18.99 -1.60 -24.71
CA LEU A 509 19.28 -2.82 -23.95
C LEU A 509 18.24 -3.93 -24.17
N GLY A 510 17.10 -3.62 -24.80
CA GLY A 510 16.11 -4.60 -25.24
C GLY A 510 15.13 -5.08 -24.16
N THR A 511 15.17 -4.51 -22.95
CA THR A 511 14.29 -4.88 -21.83
C THR A 511 13.66 -3.65 -21.17
N ASP A 512 12.43 -3.78 -20.65
CA ASP A 512 11.74 -2.71 -19.91
C ASP A 512 12.31 -2.51 -18.49
N SER A 513 13.07 -3.49 -18.01
CA SER A 513 13.79 -3.45 -16.73
C SER A 513 15.26 -3.79 -16.97
N VAL A 514 16.14 -3.02 -16.34
CA VAL A 514 17.59 -3.10 -16.52
C VAL A 514 18.26 -3.45 -15.20
N THR A 515 19.43 -4.07 -15.25
CA THR A 515 20.16 -4.38 -14.01
C THR A 515 20.76 -3.10 -13.41
N GLU A 516 21.06 -3.10 -12.11
CA GLU A 516 21.78 -1.97 -11.48
C GLU A 516 23.12 -1.69 -12.19
N TRP A 517 23.76 -2.73 -12.74
CA TRP A 517 25.00 -2.61 -13.50
C TRP A 517 24.78 -1.83 -14.81
N ASP A 518 23.69 -2.08 -15.53
CA ASP A 518 23.38 -1.38 -16.77
C ASP A 518 23.08 0.10 -16.51
N VAL A 519 22.36 0.41 -15.42
CA VAL A 519 22.14 1.79 -14.97
C VAL A 519 23.48 2.47 -14.68
N ARG A 520 24.39 1.79 -13.97
CA ARG A 520 25.75 2.29 -13.73
C ARG A 520 26.51 2.53 -15.02
N ALA A 521 26.48 1.58 -15.94
CA ALA A 521 27.20 1.64 -17.20
C ALA A 521 26.70 2.79 -18.09
N ILE A 522 25.38 3.01 -18.17
CA ILE A 522 24.80 4.10 -18.96
C ILE A 522 25.13 5.46 -18.35
N LEU A 523 24.82 5.68 -17.07
CA LEU A 523 25.01 7.00 -16.46
C LEU A 523 26.51 7.35 -16.34
N SER A 524 27.39 6.39 -16.05
CA SER A 524 28.84 6.63 -15.93
C SER A 524 29.49 7.09 -17.25
N ARG A 525 28.87 6.82 -18.41
CA ARG A 525 29.36 7.32 -19.71
C ARG A 525 29.24 8.83 -19.84
N TYR A 526 28.28 9.45 -19.13
CA TYR A 526 27.96 10.87 -19.25
C TYR A 526 28.29 11.66 -17.98
N SER A 527 28.25 11.00 -16.82
CA SER A 527 28.59 11.59 -15.53
C SER A 527 29.30 10.54 -14.66
N PRO A 528 30.64 10.59 -14.54
CA PRO A 528 31.37 9.65 -13.70
C PRO A 528 31.03 9.91 -12.23
N LEU A 529 30.41 8.92 -11.58
CA LEU A 529 30.02 8.99 -10.17
C LEU A 529 30.98 8.18 -9.30
N SER A 530 31.26 8.68 -8.10
CA SER A 530 32.01 7.94 -7.09
C SER A 530 31.19 6.78 -6.51
N SER A 531 31.85 5.83 -5.86
CA SER A 531 31.19 4.72 -5.16
C SER A 531 30.19 5.19 -4.11
N ALA A 532 30.52 6.27 -3.37
CA ALA A 532 29.63 6.89 -2.40
C ALA A 532 28.38 7.51 -3.05
N GLN A 533 28.53 8.15 -4.22
CA GLN A 533 27.39 8.67 -4.99
C GLN A 533 26.49 7.54 -5.49
N TRP A 534 27.07 6.42 -5.92
CA TRP A 534 26.30 5.22 -6.29
C TRP A 534 25.54 4.61 -5.11
N ALA A 535 26.18 4.57 -3.93
CA ALA A 535 25.54 4.12 -2.69
C ALA A 535 24.35 5.02 -2.29
N ASN A 536 24.38 6.29 -2.68
CA ASN A 536 23.27 7.23 -2.46
C ASN A 536 22.20 7.16 -3.56
N LEU A 537 22.57 6.94 -4.82
CA LEU A 537 21.63 6.96 -5.94
C LEU A 537 20.80 5.69 -6.04
N LEU A 538 21.43 4.51 -5.96
CA LEU A 538 20.75 3.24 -6.22
C LEU A 538 19.59 2.93 -5.27
N PRO A 539 19.67 3.21 -3.95
CA PRO A 539 18.55 2.97 -3.05
C PRO A 539 17.35 3.89 -3.29
N LEU A 540 17.51 4.97 -4.06
CA LEU A 540 16.43 5.91 -4.39
C LEU A 540 15.61 5.49 -5.60
N LEU A 541 16.14 4.59 -6.44
CA LEU A 541 15.47 4.14 -7.65
C LEU A 541 14.45 3.05 -7.32
N ASP A 542 13.29 3.09 -7.97
CA ASP A 542 12.30 2.02 -7.89
C ASP A 542 12.88 0.72 -8.43
N LYS A 543 12.54 -0.40 -7.77
CA LYS A 543 13.03 -1.74 -8.14
C LYS A 543 11.88 -2.73 -8.17
N ASN A 544 12.00 -3.70 -9.07
CA ASN A 544 11.18 -4.90 -9.07
C ASN A 544 11.64 -5.86 -7.96
N SER A 545 10.84 -6.89 -7.67
CA SER A 545 11.15 -7.88 -6.63
C SER A 545 12.48 -8.62 -6.87
N ASP A 546 12.89 -8.78 -8.12
CA ASP A 546 14.16 -9.40 -8.55
C ASP A 546 15.38 -8.48 -8.44
N GLY A 547 15.19 -7.20 -8.08
CA GLY A 547 16.25 -6.20 -8.00
C GLY A 547 16.58 -5.48 -9.31
N THR A 548 15.85 -5.77 -10.39
CA THR A 548 15.95 -5.00 -11.63
C THR A 548 15.26 -3.65 -11.48
N VAL A 549 15.74 -2.67 -12.24
CA VAL A 549 15.26 -1.28 -12.21
C VAL A 549 14.41 -1.03 -13.47
N PRO A 550 13.09 -0.82 -13.36
CA PRO A 550 12.27 -0.40 -14.49
C PRO A 550 12.71 0.99 -14.95
N TRP A 551 13.36 1.08 -16.11
CA TRP A 551 13.97 2.34 -16.56
C TRP A 551 12.93 3.44 -16.82
N GLN A 552 11.70 3.06 -17.20
CA GLN A 552 10.59 4.01 -17.35
C GLN A 552 10.27 4.69 -16.01
N SER A 553 10.24 3.92 -14.91
CA SER A 553 10.02 4.49 -13.57
C SER A 553 11.15 5.43 -13.15
N VAL A 554 12.38 5.17 -13.58
CA VAL A 554 13.53 6.07 -13.33
C VAL A 554 13.34 7.42 -14.04
N LEU A 555 12.95 7.40 -15.32
CA LEU A 555 12.68 8.62 -16.09
C LEU A 555 11.49 9.39 -15.51
N LYS A 556 10.41 8.67 -15.16
CA LYS A 556 9.23 9.22 -14.47
C LYS A 556 9.58 9.88 -13.16
N TRP A 557 10.34 9.18 -12.32
CA TRP A 557 10.78 9.64 -11.02
C TRP A 557 11.62 10.93 -11.13
N ALA A 558 12.48 10.99 -12.15
CA ALA A 558 13.26 12.18 -12.50
C ALA A 558 12.42 13.31 -13.12
N GLY A 559 11.15 13.08 -13.47
CA GLY A 559 10.28 14.06 -14.10
C GLY A 559 10.57 14.28 -15.59
N LEU A 560 11.05 13.24 -16.27
CA LEU A 560 11.35 13.25 -17.71
C LEU A 560 10.20 12.76 -18.60
N ASP A 561 9.08 12.32 -18.02
CA ASP A 561 7.87 11.78 -18.68
C ASP A 561 7.06 12.81 -19.53
N GLY A 562 7.68 13.92 -19.88
CA GLY A 562 7.02 15.09 -20.46
C GLY A 562 7.14 15.25 -21.96
N VAL A 563 7.33 14.19 -22.77
CA VAL A 563 7.16 14.30 -24.24
C VAL A 563 5.83 13.65 -24.64
N PRO A 564 4.69 14.34 -24.45
CA PRO A 564 3.40 13.87 -24.94
C PRO A 564 3.46 13.83 -26.47
N GLY A 565 3.49 12.65 -27.08
CA GLY A 565 3.35 12.57 -28.54
C GLY A 565 3.77 11.30 -29.24
N VAL A 566 4.50 10.37 -28.62
CA VAL A 566 4.83 9.10 -29.28
C VAL A 566 4.09 7.96 -28.61
N PRO A 567 3.00 7.42 -29.21
CA PRO A 567 2.39 6.20 -28.71
C PRO A 567 3.46 5.09 -28.69
N ASN A 568 3.70 4.54 -27.49
CA ASN A 568 4.53 3.37 -27.27
C ASN A 568 4.04 2.24 -28.18
N GLY A 569 4.76 1.94 -29.27
CA GLY A 569 4.43 0.82 -30.16
C GLY A 569 4.91 0.92 -31.61
N ALA A 570 5.25 2.10 -32.12
CA ALA A 570 5.80 2.22 -33.48
C ALA A 570 7.32 2.32 -33.44
N VAL A 571 8.01 1.19 -33.59
CA VAL A 571 9.37 1.18 -34.14
C VAL A 571 9.27 1.86 -35.51
N PRO A 572 9.91 3.00 -35.80
CA PRO A 572 9.98 3.49 -37.15
C PRO A 572 10.69 2.42 -37.97
N ALA A 573 9.97 1.81 -38.91
CA ALA A 573 10.57 0.92 -39.90
C ALA A 573 11.78 1.64 -40.52
N PRO A 574 12.90 0.93 -40.77
CA PRO A 574 14.05 1.53 -41.43
C PRO A 574 13.55 2.20 -42.71
N VAL A 575 13.74 3.52 -42.80
CA VAL A 575 13.37 4.33 -43.95
C VAL A 575 13.99 3.67 -45.17
N ALA A 576 13.15 3.02 -45.98
CA ALA A 576 13.53 2.54 -47.29
C ALA A 576 14.05 3.74 -48.11
N PRO A 577 15.14 3.58 -48.88
CA PRO A 577 15.66 4.65 -49.72
C PRO A 577 14.53 5.16 -50.63
N ALA A 578 14.31 6.48 -50.60
CA ALA A 578 13.22 7.13 -51.29
C ALA A 578 13.19 6.74 -52.79
N PRO A 579 12.02 6.39 -53.35
CA PRO A 579 11.88 6.18 -54.78
C PRO A 579 12.08 7.51 -55.51
N ALA A 580 12.88 7.46 -56.59
CA ALA A 580 13.18 8.59 -57.45
C ALA A 580 11.89 9.27 -57.95
N VAL A 581 11.84 10.59 -57.80
CA VAL A 581 10.79 11.46 -58.34
C VAL A 581 10.84 11.40 -59.88
N PRO A 582 9.73 11.16 -60.58
CA PRO A 582 9.71 11.17 -62.04
C PRO A 582 9.76 12.62 -62.55
N VAL A 583 10.77 12.90 -63.38
CA VAL A 583 10.93 14.14 -64.14
C VAL A 583 9.87 14.18 -65.26
N PRO A 584 9.14 15.29 -65.46
CA PRO A 584 8.18 15.41 -66.56
C PRO A 584 8.89 15.58 -67.91
N ALA A 585 8.34 14.92 -68.92
CA ALA A 585 8.87 14.79 -70.27
C ALA A 585 8.94 16.13 -71.03
N ALA A 586 10.04 16.33 -71.76
CA ALA A 586 10.18 17.30 -72.85
C ALA A 586 10.39 16.54 -74.18
N PRO A 587 9.99 17.13 -75.33
CA PRO A 587 9.66 16.39 -76.56
C PRO A 587 10.88 16.03 -77.41
N ALA A 588 10.70 14.97 -78.19
CA ALA A 588 11.67 14.31 -79.05
C ALA A 588 12.06 15.11 -80.31
N VAL A 589 13.35 15.06 -80.66
CA VAL A 589 13.91 15.20 -82.03
C VAL A 589 15.23 14.40 -82.10
N PRO A 590 15.79 14.05 -83.28
CA PRO A 590 16.06 12.65 -83.66
C PRO A 590 17.56 12.30 -83.76
N ALA A 591 17.79 11.00 -83.92
CA ALA A 591 19.04 10.26 -84.01
C ALA A 591 20.09 10.77 -85.03
N VAL A 592 21.37 10.46 -84.77
CA VAL A 592 22.39 9.86 -85.69
C VAL A 592 23.74 9.66 -84.92
N PRO A 593 24.63 8.72 -85.33
CA PRO A 593 25.31 7.79 -84.40
C PRO A 593 26.85 7.92 -84.27
N ALA A 594 27.36 7.14 -83.29
CA ALA A 594 28.64 6.40 -83.21
C ALA A 594 29.99 7.16 -83.26
N GLN A 595 30.82 6.98 -82.20
CA GLN A 595 32.12 6.27 -82.23
C GLN A 595 32.91 6.42 -80.89
N PRO A 596 33.92 5.56 -80.63
CA PRO A 596 34.31 5.09 -79.29
C PRO A 596 35.64 5.69 -78.79
N VAL A 597 35.83 5.87 -77.47
CA VAL A 597 37.18 5.93 -76.87
C VAL A 597 37.17 5.43 -75.42
N SER A 598 38.15 4.57 -75.15
CA SER A 598 38.58 3.88 -73.93
C SER A 598 38.95 4.80 -72.75
N SER A 599 38.70 4.39 -71.50
CA SER A 599 39.50 4.75 -70.30
C SER A 599 39.18 3.82 -69.08
N PRO A 600 40.03 3.74 -68.03
CA PRO A 600 40.39 2.51 -67.30
C PRO A 600 39.72 2.33 -65.91
N PRO A 601 39.89 1.14 -65.26
CA PRO A 601 39.31 0.85 -63.94
C PRO A 601 40.02 1.56 -62.77
N PRO A 602 39.31 1.87 -61.67
CA PRO A 602 39.86 2.54 -60.50
C PRO A 602 40.70 1.60 -59.61
N PRO A 603 41.67 2.15 -58.85
CA PRO A 603 42.63 1.38 -58.06
C PRO A 603 42.05 0.85 -56.74
N THR A 604 42.38 -0.41 -56.44
CA THR A 604 42.25 -1.07 -55.14
C THR A 604 43.12 -0.43 -54.05
N PRO A 605 42.64 -0.30 -52.81
CA PRO A 605 43.45 0.18 -51.69
C PRO A 605 44.44 -0.89 -51.16
N PRO A 606 45.60 -0.48 -50.61
CA PRO A 606 46.66 -1.39 -50.23
C PRO A 606 46.45 -2.07 -48.87
N VAL A 607 46.79 -3.35 -48.86
CA VAL A 607 46.97 -4.23 -47.71
C VAL A 607 48.22 -3.81 -46.93
N VAL A 608 48.05 -3.49 -45.64
CA VAL A 608 49.18 -3.26 -44.72
C VAL A 608 49.42 -4.55 -43.92
N ARG A 609 50.61 -5.12 -44.09
CA ARG A 609 51.17 -6.19 -43.24
C ARG A 609 51.96 -5.60 -42.07
N PRO A 610 52.06 -6.30 -40.93
CA PRO A 610 52.71 -5.80 -39.72
C PRO A 610 54.22 -6.09 -39.75
N ALA A 611 55.02 -5.14 -39.26
CA ALA A 611 56.44 -5.35 -39.00
C ALA A 611 56.87 -4.64 -37.71
N THR A 612 57.27 -5.49 -36.75
CA THR A 612 58.48 -5.38 -35.92
C THR A 612 58.62 -4.22 -34.94
N MET A 613 58.58 -4.56 -33.65
CA MET A 613 59.00 -3.73 -32.52
C MET A 613 60.52 -3.47 -32.51
N PRO A 614 60.94 -2.33 -31.96
CA PRO A 614 62.19 -2.24 -31.23
C PRO A 614 62.03 -1.76 -29.78
N ALA A 615 63.08 -2.03 -29.01
CA ALA A 615 63.17 -2.07 -27.57
C ALA A 615 63.10 -0.72 -26.84
N VAL A 616 62.62 -0.79 -25.59
CA VAL A 616 62.54 0.29 -24.59
C VAL A 616 63.87 0.44 -23.86
N PRO A 617 64.43 1.66 -23.71
CA PRO A 617 65.51 1.90 -22.77
C PRO A 617 64.99 2.33 -21.39
N VAL A 618 65.63 1.77 -20.37
CA VAL A 618 65.50 2.09 -18.94
C VAL A 618 66.29 3.37 -18.63
N GLY A 619 65.71 4.31 -17.86
CA GLY A 619 66.40 5.49 -17.31
C GLY A 619 65.49 6.33 -16.38
N PRO A 620 66.05 7.10 -15.44
CA PRO A 620 65.79 6.89 -14.01
C PRO A 620 64.88 7.90 -13.30
N ALA A 621 64.51 7.50 -12.08
CA ALA A 621 63.69 8.20 -11.10
C ALA A 621 64.06 9.68 -10.88
N SER A 622 63.04 10.53 -10.78
CA SER A 622 63.12 11.83 -10.13
C SER A 622 61.88 12.06 -9.27
N SER A 623 62.12 12.03 -7.97
CA SER A 623 61.22 12.40 -6.88
C SER A 623 60.97 13.91 -6.93
N LEU A 624 59.71 14.34 -7.07
CA LEU A 624 59.28 15.70 -6.81
C LEU A 624 58.14 15.69 -5.79
N SER A 625 58.44 16.22 -4.62
CA SER A 625 57.50 16.50 -3.53
C SER A 625 56.41 17.48 -3.97
N PRO A 626 55.16 17.34 -3.46
CA PRO A 626 54.13 18.33 -3.71
C PRO A 626 54.34 19.61 -2.88
N PRO A 627 53.97 20.80 -3.42
CA PRO A 627 54.10 22.07 -2.72
C PRO A 627 53.06 22.24 -1.60
N ALA A 628 53.47 22.92 -0.53
CA ALA A 628 52.65 23.24 0.63
C ALA A 628 51.47 24.18 0.30
N PRO A 629 50.32 24.05 1.00
CA PRO A 629 49.17 24.93 0.80
C PRO A 629 49.40 26.34 1.39
N PRO A 630 48.82 27.39 0.78
CA PRO A 630 48.96 28.77 1.24
C PRO A 630 48.17 29.06 2.55
N PRO A 631 48.62 30.03 3.37
CA PRO A 631 47.98 30.35 4.65
C PRO A 631 46.66 31.10 4.47
N ALA A 632 45.72 30.82 5.37
CA ALA A 632 44.39 31.43 5.45
C ALA A 632 44.46 32.95 5.73
N PRO A 633 43.60 33.78 5.11
CA PRO A 633 43.56 35.21 5.40
C PRO A 633 42.89 35.49 6.76
N ALA A 634 43.54 36.36 7.53
CA ALA A 634 43.08 36.89 8.81
C ALA A 634 41.79 37.70 8.65
N VAL A 635 40.78 37.36 9.45
CA VAL A 635 39.51 38.09 9.55
C VAL A 635 39.69 39.23 10.55
N ALA A 636 39.61 40.48 10.07
CA ALA A 636 39.53 41.68 10.89
C ALA A 636 38.09 41.83 11.44
N PRO A 637 37.91 42.30 12.70
CA PRO A 637 36.59 42.44 13.29
C PRO A 637 35.95 43.77 12.86
N LEU A 638 34.77 43.67 12.22
CA LEU A 638 33.95 44.81 11.84
C LEU A 638 33.07 45.24 13.03
N ALA A 639 33.27 46.49 13.44
CA ALA A 639 32.50 47.19 14.46
C ALA A 639 31.01 47.26 14.12
N ARG A 640 30.15 46.96 15.10
CA ARG A 640 28.70 47.21 15.07
C ARG A 640 28.34 48.46 15.89
N PRO A 641 27.43 49.32 15.41
CA PRO A 641 27.08 50.56 16.11
C PRO A 641 26.06 50.34 17.24
N LEU A 642 26.25 51.15 18.29
CA LEU A 642 25.44 51.29 19.49
C LEU A 642 24.07 51.95 19.24
N ALA A 643 23.03 51.44 19.90
CA ALA A 643 21.81 52.17 20.25
C ALA A 643 21.24 51.60 21.57
N PRO A 644 20.46 52.39 22.36
CA PRO A 644 20.60 52.44 23.82
C PRO A 644 19.65 51.53 24.61
N ILE A 645 20.14 51.08 25.78
CA ILE A 645 19.44 50.32 26.80
C ILE A 645 18.81 51.29 27.82
N ALA A 646 17.53 51.12 28.11
CA ALA A 646 16.86 51.64 29.31
C ALA A 646 16.81 50.55 30.41
N PRO A 647 16.88 50.89 31.71
CA PRO A 647 17.06 49.91 32.78
C PRO A 647 15.73 49.49 33.40
N LEU A 648 15.51 48.19 33.61
CA LEU A 648 14.57 47.69 34.60
C LEU A 648 15.20 46.52 35.36
N THR A 649 15.47 46.81 36.62
CA THR A 649 16.02 45.97 37.68
C THR A 649 15.00 44.97 38.19
N SER A 650 15.35 43.69 38.26
CA SER A 650 14.74 42.71 39.17
C SER A 650 15.76 41.59 39.46
N PRO A 651 16.13 41.32 40.72
CA PRO A 651 17.10 40.28 41.05
C PRO A 651 16.46 38.87 41.09
N PRO A 652 17.17 37.81 40.67
CA PRO A 652 16.74 36.43 40.87
C PRO A 652 17.01 35.93 42.30
N PRO A 653 16.18 35.01 42.84
CA PRO A 653 16.38 34.43 44.17
C PRO A 653 17.54 33.40 44.20
N PRO A 654 18.15 33.16 45.37
CA PRO A 654 19.37 32.36 45.49
C PRO A 654 19.12 30.86 45.36
N LEU A 655 20.03 30.19 44.64
CA LEU A 655 20.17 28.73 44.56
C LEU A 655 20.59 28.17 45.92
N GLY A 656 19.63 27.59 46.64
CA GLY A 656 19.88 26.76 47.82
C GLY A 656 20.28 25.35 47.40
N SER A 657 21.56 25.04 47.51
CA SER A 657 22.12 23.69 47.47
C SER A 657 21.53 22.83 48.59
N ARG A 658 20.67 21.86 48.25
CA ARG A 658 20.25 20.77 49.14
C ARG A 658 20.88 19.46 48.68
N VAL A 659 21.82 18.99 49.49
CA VAL A 659 22.35 17.63 49.52
C VAL A 659 21.20 16.67 49.88
N PRO A 660 20.98 15.58 49.13
CA PRO A 660 19.97 14.58 49.50
C PRO A 660 20.44 13.75 50.71
N PRO A 661 19.55 13.40 51.66
CA PRO A 661 19.90 12.56 52.80
C PRO A 661 20.09 11.08 52.40
N PRO A 662 20.91 10.32 53.14
CA PRO A 662 21.15 8.90 52.87
C PRO A 662 19.92 8.05 53.22
N MET A 663 19.61 7.07 52.37
CA MET A 663 18.55 6.09 52.57
C MET A 663 18.84 5.19 53.79
N PRO A 664 17.81 4.80 54.58
CA PRO A 664 17.97 3.82 55.66
C PRO A 664 18.19 2.40 55.10
N PRO A 665 18.89 1.51 55.84
CA PRO A 665 19.13 0.14 55.43
C PRO A 665 17.84 -0.68 55.47
N VAL A 666 17.54 -1.36 54.37
CA VAL A 666 16.43 -2.31 54.28
C VAL A 666 16.83 -3.59 55.03
N SER A 667 16.09 -3.87 56.11
CA SER A 667 16.18 -5.14 56.85
C SER A 667 15.80 -6.32 55.96
N ALA A 668 16.71 -7.30 55.87
CA ALA A 668 16.49 -8.57 55.20
C ALA A 668 15.44 -9.41 55.95
N HIS A 669 14.20 -9.44 55.45
CA HIS A 669 13.28 -10.52 55.76
C HIS A 669 13.57 -11.71 54.85
N ALA A 670 13.92 -12.83 55.46
CA ALA A 670 14.12 -14.11 54.82
C ALA A 670 12.83 -14.56 54.10
N VAL A 671 12.84 -14.50 52.77
CA VAL A 671 11.86 -15.19 51.93
C VAL A 671 12.41 -16.58 51.62
N GLY A 672 11.65 -17.60 52.01
CA GLY A 672 11.99 -19.00 51.82
C GLY A 672 12.23 -19.34 50.34
N VAL A 673 13.34 -20.03 50.10
CA VAL A 673 13.71 -20.63 48.82
C VAL A 673 12.73 -21.77 48.51
N PRO A 674 12.00 -21.77 47.38
CA PRO A 674 11.27 -22.96 46.94
C PRO A 674 12.27 -24.02 46.42
N PRO A 675 12.03 -25.32 46.67
CA PRO A 675 12.93 -26.38 46.24
C PRO A 675 12.96 -26.54 44.71
N PRO A 676 14.07 -27.03 44.14
CA PRO A 676 14.22 -27.21 42.71
C PRO A 676 13.24 -28.27 42.15
N PRO A 677 12.77 -28.13 40.90
CA PRO A 677 11.92 -29.13 40.26
C PRO A 677 12.70 -30.43 40.07
N GLY A 678 12.08 -31.53 40.49
CA GLY A 678 12.62 -32.89 40.33
C GLY A 678 12.70 -33.31 38.84
N PRO A 679 13.55 -34.31 38.53
CA PRO A 679 13.76 -34.76 37.16
C PRO A 679 12.50 -35.40 36.56
N PRO A 680 12.29 -35.27 35.24
CA PRO A 680 11.14 -35.86 34.56
C PRO A 680 11.24 -37.39 34.56
N GLY A 681 10.17 -38.05 35.01
CA GLY A 681 10.01 -39.50 34.96
C GLY A 681 9.87 -40.03 33.52
N PRO A 682 10.16 -41.32 33.30
CA PRO A 682 10.19 -41.92 31.97
C PRO A 682 8.79 -42.00 31.36
N LEU A 683 8.67 -41.54 30.11
CA LEU A 683 7.46 -41.61 29.30
C LEU A 683 7.11 -43.08 28.97
N ALA A 684 5.85 -43.45 29.21
CA ALA A 684 5.28 -44.70 28.75
C ALA A 684 5.07 -44.67 27.22
N PRO A 685 5.21 -45.82 26.51
CA PRO A 685 5.08 -45.88 25.06
C PRO A 685 3.61 -45.70 24.62
N VAL A 686 3.42 -44.80 23.66
CA VAL A 686 2.15 -44.52 22.99
C VAL A 686 1.86 -45.64 21.99
N SER A 687 0.77 -46.37 22.20
CA SER A 687 0.24 -47.36 21.26
C SER A 687 -0.36 -46.68 20.02
N SER A 688 0.10 -47.09 18.84
CA SER A 688 -0.45 -46.69 17.54
C SER A 688 -1.86 -47.26 17.31
N PRO A 689 -2.81 -46.53 16.69
CA PRO A 689 -4.11 -47.07 16.36
C PRO A 689 -4.08 -47.88 15.06
N LEU A 690 -4.68 -49.07 15.15
CA LEU A 690 -4.96 -50.05 14.11
C LEU A 690 -5.62 -49.45 12.84
N ALA A 691 -5.16 -49.95 11.70
CA ALA A 691 -5.84 -49.91 10.42
C ALA A 691 -7.17 -50.68 10.47
N ARG A 692 -8.23 -50.13 9.85
CA ARG A 692 -9.51 -50.83 9.57
C ARG A 692 -9.51 -51.43 8.16
N PRO A 693 -10.15 -52.60 7.95
CA PRO A 693 -10.17 -53.30 6.68
C PRO A 693 -11.34 -52.90 5.77
N PHE A 694 -11.15 -53.10 4.45
CA PHE A 694 -12.14 -52.99 3.38
C PHE A 694 -13.17 -54.14 3.41
N PRO A 695 -14.41 -53.94 2.91
CA PRO A 695 -15.39 -55.01 2.72
C PRO A 695 -15.26 -55.70 1.34
N PRO A 696 -15.70 -56.98 1.20
CA PRO A 696 -15.57 -57.74 -0.04
C PRO A 696 -16.74 -57.52 -1.01
N ALA A 697 -16.42 -57.63 -2.30
CA ALA A 697 -17.35 -57.64 -3.42
C ALA A 697 -18.17 -58.94 -3.49
N LEU A 698 -19.48 -58.80 -3.67
CA LEU A 698 -20.40 -59.88 -4.02
C LEU A 698 -20.29 -60.18 -5.52
N ARG A 699 -20.05 -61.45 -5.85
CA ARG A 699 -20.35 -62.07 -7.14
C ARG A 699 -21.64 -62.88 -7.00
N SER A 700 -22.66 -62.51 -7.76
CA SER A 700 -23.68 -63.37 -8.35
C SER A 700 -24.50 -62.52 -9.31
#